data_AF-A0AAN9U898-F1
#
_entry.id   AF-A0AAN9U898-F1
#
_cell.length_a   1.000
_cell.length_b   1.000
_cell.length_c   1.000
_cell.angle_alpha   90.00
_cell.angle_beta   90.00
_cell.angle_gamma   90.00
#
_symmetry.space_group_name_H-M   'P 1'
#
loop_
_entity.id
_entity.type
_entity.pdbx_description
1 polymer ?
#
loop_
_entity_poly.entity_id
_entity_poly.type
_entity_poly.pdbx_seq_one_letter_code
_entity_poly.pdbx_strand_id
1 'polypeptide(L)'
;MGKKYVYSSSSSSDDSGSESSSAPSARRYRRRERHSHKRAHSRPAPQFVAVAPQAAAAADADKKKKKAPKKPPQESIDQIWEKFSQKKFSKALAVLPFSPVAPSTSNERGNELLSAGYERAAEECSRKVRKIISECKRVNARYRDPGWDLDWDFKWEKGHTLNTLAATKYDISMSNLVRPSANIPKAVKRVHEIFEKPTFMEKILPGDIKQGNLGNCWFVASLTGLANVPDGIKRICVEYDTKIGIYGFVFYRDGEWIYSIVDDKLFLKSPCWDSPSLQRDLLQQIDREDVERVYRKTYQTGSKALFFAQNLDQNETWVPLIEKAYAKAHGDFASLAGGWIGEALEDLSGGVTTELLASDIFDTDEFWDKELSKVNEEFLFGCSTGLLDGGYGDRDGISEGHAYVIMEARTLKNGTRLCKLRNPWGKVKKGNWEGAWSDGSKEWTTEVKEELGHTFGSDSTFWISYEDLLRKYQHFDRTRLFRDPDWRSCQRWIGVEVPWKPQYNEKFHIKLTKESPLVLVLSQLDTRYFRGLQGQYNFRLQFRIHEEGSPGAEDYVVRSHGNYLMDRSVSVELPSMPPGNYVVFMSISGERDTRIPSTEEVIKRECKNRKENEKLAKVGQAYDLAHSKAAAHLKRLAEVRKKSESKKASESRRKERRKNWEKRQIGRDINVKQSRKNEAKKQKLKAEKRARIEAERHAAQARAAERAAAEKAAAHRADCAECQRQADLQAAEADNASTISTSSGATQYTPQDSPKSEQSHPADDGKTKVQVPSSGGPPHITQPAPVQATPAKDKPIELKISTCPCDCSCKKPKPVEESDGYSSDSPVEDFENLYDSDDMTPNLRLATATDPKNAKDKATDTDDEEADAPDPWNAIAVIGFRVYSKDEDLELRVIMEGGLLEQDGMGSLGEADLDNAVANAAGERKRAEEAEKKKEEQKAKERENGTPKIVVDDTGAEEKKDQEEDQSSVDGDRVAHYRTIIERKTSEYDRVSGHGKKANDDGGHNAEAPGDEKDSNAIAEEPLEKPNPFDSVVVEHQ
;
A
#
# COMPACT_ATOMS: atom_id res chain seq x y z
N MET A 1 39.10 34.99 69.58
CA MET A 1 39.98 35.48 68.48
C MET A 1 40.60 34.25 67.81
N GLY A 2 40.76 34.11 66.49
CA GLY A 2 40.17 34.85 65.36
C GLY A 2 41.11 34.95 64.14
N LYS A 3 40.63 34.58 62.93
CA LYS A 3 41.23 34.81 61.57
C LYS A 3 42.50 33.96 61.25
N LYS A 4 42.96 33.75 60.00
CA LYS A 4 42.37 33.74 58.61
C LYS A 4 43.39 33.12 57.61
N TYR A 5 42.91 32.57 56.48
CA TYR A 5 43.47 32.50 55.09
C TYR A 5 44.96 32.23 54.78
N VAL A 6 45.21 31.63 53.61
CA VAL A 6 46.48 31.66 52.84
C VAL A 6 46.18 32.04 51.38
N TYR A 7 47.13 32.68 50.68
CA TYR A 7 47.05 33.02 49.25
C TYR A 7 48.45 32.94 48.59
N SER A 8 48.55 33.09 47.27
CA SER A 8 49.75 32.88 46.44
C SER A 8 50.65 34.11 46.22
N SER A 9 51.91 33.91 45.77
CA SER A 9 52.54 34.78 44.74
C SER A 9 53.85 34.23 44.10
N SER A 10 53.93 34.27 42.76
CA SER A 10 55.08 34.59 41.86
C SER A 10 56.56 34.34 42.21
N SER A 11 57.38 33.88 41.22
CA SER A 11 58.48 34.67 40.58
C SER A 11 59.17 33.96 39.39
N SER A 12 60.07 34.68 38.71
CA SER A 12 61.10 34.23 37.72
C SER A 12 62.47 33.95 38.44
N SER A 13 63.65 33.71 37.84
CA SER A 13 64.21 33.89 36.47
C SER A 13 65.52 33.09 36.16
N ASP A 14 66.00 33.19 34.90
CA ASP A 14 67.41 33.17 34.36
C ASP A 14 68.34 31.92 34.16
N ASP A 15 68.82 31.81 32.90
CA ASP A 15 70.16 31.45 32.32
C ASP A 15 70.73 30.02 32.06
N SER A 16 71.47 29.91 30.93
CA SER A 16 72.60 29.00 30.55
C SER A 16 72.43 27.57 29.95
N GLY A 17 72.10 27.52 28.66
CA GLY A 17 72.72 26.77 27.52
C GLY A 17 73.31 25.33 27.57
N SER A 18 72.86 24.46 26.64
CA SER A 18 73.70 23.69 25.67
C SER A 18 72.89 22.90 24.60
N GLU A 19 73.61 22.40 23.57
CA GLU A 19 73.23 21.80 22.26
C GLU A 19 72.49 20.43 22.27
N SER A 20 71.85 19.90 21.19
CA SER A 20 71.53 20.39 19.82
C SER A 20 70.47 19.54 19.06
N SER A 21 69.80 20.14 18.05
CA SER A 21 69.17 19.51 16.85
C SER A 21 67.94 18.58 17.00
N SER A 22 66.95 18.54 16.08
CA SER A 22 66.57 19.50 15.01
C SER A 22 65.10 19.32 14.56
N ALA A 23 64.51 20.40 14.03
CA ALA A 23 63.27 20.45 13.24
C ALA A 23 63.57 21.28 11.94
N PRO A 24 62.62 21.63 11.03
CA PRO A 24 61.58 22.65 11.31
C PRO A 24 60.28 22.52 10.45
N SER A 25 59.45 23.60 10.41
CA SER A 25 58.15 23.66 9.73
C SER A 25 57.97 24.83 8.74
N ALA A 26 57.10 24.63 7.75
CA ALA A 26 56.29 25.57 6.94
C ALA A 26 56.38 27.12 7.11
N ARG A 27 56.27 27.87 5.98
CA ARG A 27 55.39 29.05 5.81
C ARG A 27 55.20 29.52 4.34
N ARG A 28 54.30 30.51 4.13
CA ARG A 28 53.77 31.02 2.82
C ARG A 28 54.48 32.30 2.33
N TYR A 29 54.37 32.66 1.03
CA TYR A 29 54.03 34.03 0.57
C TYR A 29 53.38 34.06 -0.85
N ARG A 30 53.41 35.19 -1.60
CA ARG A 30 52.34 35.64 -2.54
C ARG A 30 52.68 35.76 -4.07
N ARG A 31 51.67 35.43 -4.91
CA ARG A 31 51.13 36.18 -6.11
C ARG A 31 51.90 36.20 -7.47
N ARG A 32 51.21 35.67 -8.51
CA ARG A 32 51.27 35.94 -9.99
C ARG A 32 52.62 35.83 -10.74
N GLU A 33 52.63 35.06 -11.86
CA GLU A 33 52.62 35.65 -13.23
C GLU A 33 52.25 34.63 -14.35
N ARG A 34 52.53 34.93 -15.64
CA ARG A 34 51.96 34.28 -16.85
C ARG A 34 52.97 33.53 -17.75
N HIS A 35 52.42 32.58 -18.52
CA HIS A 35 52.85 32.13 -19.88
C HIS A 35 54.14 31.30 -20.10
N SER A 36 54.09 30.56 -21.22
CA SER A 36 55.20 30.24 -22.16
C SER A 36 55.87 28.85 -22.15
N HIS A 37 55.41 28.01 -23.10
CA HIS A 37 56.21 27.24 -24.08
C HIS A 37 57.18 26.07 -23.73
N LYS A 38 56.84 24.92 -24.33
CA LYS A 38 57.64 24.08 -25.27
C LYS A 38 58.80 23.16 -24.78
N ARG A 39 58.65 21.88 -25.18
CA ARG A 39 59.64 20.91 -25.73
C ARG A 39 60.82 20.40 -24.86
N ALA A 40 60.67 19.16 -24.39
CA ALA A 40 61.33 17.94 -24.90
C ALA A 40 62.81 17.96 -25.35
N HIS A 41 63.59 16.96 -24.89
CA HIS A 41 64.46 16.01 -25.63
C HIS A 41 64.92 14.91 -24.61
N SER A 42 65.48 13.74 -24.95
CA SER A 42 66.20 13.27 -26.14
C SER A 42 65.81 11.82 -26.59
N ARG A 43 66.73 11.03 -27.18
CA ARG A 43 66.50 9.87 -28.08
C ARG A 43 67.63 8.81 -27.93
N PRO A 44 67.52 7.56 -28.44
CA PRO A 44 67.83 7.25 -29.85
C PRO A 44 66.90 6.21 -30.52
N ALA A 45 67.28 5.66 -31.69
CA ALA A 45 66.51 4.73 -32.55
C ALA A 45 67.33 3.45 -32.91
N PRO A 46 66.81 2.48 -33.71
CA PRO A 46 66.86 2.58 -35.18
C PRO A 46 65.56 2.12 -35.91
N GLN A 47 65.64 1.41 -37.06
CA GLN A 47 64.72 1.53 -38.23
C GLN A 47 64.29 0.18 -38.89
N PHE A 48 63.38 0.30 -39.90
CA PHE A 48 62.99 -0.68 -40.95
C PHE A 48 62.10 -1.87 -40.51
N VAL A 49 61.30 -2.54 -41.37
CA VAL A 49 61.05 -2.49 -42.85
C VAL A 49 59.52 -2.39 -43.10
N ALA A 50 59.06 -1.98 -44.29
CA ALA A 50 57.65 -2.02 -44.70
C ALA A 50 57.35 -3.07 -45.79
N VAL A 51 56.25 -3.82 -45.65
CA VAL A 51 55.72 -4.80 -46.64
C VAL A 51 54.18 -4.79 -46.62
N ALA A 52 53.57 -5.01 -47.77
CA ALA A 52 52.14 -5.29 -48.00
C ALA A 52 52.04 -6.51 -48.97
N PRO A 53 50.86 -7.08 -49.30
CA PRO A 53 49.49 -6.74 -48.90
C PRO A 53 48.67 -7.98 -48.44
N GLN A 54 47.35 -7.84 -48.27
CA GLN A 54 46.33 -8.56 -49.08
C GLN A 54 44.90 -8.28 -48.55
N ALA A 55 43.89 -8.51 -49.40
CA ALA A 55 42.48 -8.31 -49.08
C ALA A 55 41.72 -9.65 -49.16
N ALA A 56 40.72 -9.81 -48.29
CA ALA A 56 39.69 -10.85 -48.40
C ALA A 56 38.32 -10.16 -48.23
N ALA A 57 37.35 -10.50 -49.07
CA ALA A 57 36.07 -9.81 -49.12
C ALA A 57 35.04 -10.44 -48.17
N ALA A 58 34.33 -9.59 -47.42
CA ALA A 58 33.03 -9.88 -46.84
C ALA A 58 32.10 -8.73 -47.24
N ALA A 59 30.91 -9.06 -47.75
CA ALA A 59 30.02 -8.06 -48.35
C ALA A 59 29.29 -7.26 -47.25
N ASP A 60 29.25 -5.93 -47.42
CA ASP A 60 28.58 -5.02 -46.52
C ASP A 60 27.06 -5.17 -46.61
N ALA A 61 26.41 -5.37 -45.46
CA ALA A 61 24.97 -5.41 -45.31
C ALA A 61 24.54 -4.43 -44.22
N ASP A 62 24.97 -3.18 -44.36
CA ASP A 62 24.76 -2.06 -43.43
C ASP A 62 23.27 -1.70 -43.24
N LYS A 63 22.58 -2.56 -42.49
CA LYS A 63 21.27 -2.28 -41.89
C LYS A 63 21.47 -1.24 -40.78
N LYS A 64 21.67 0.01 -41.17
CA LYS A 64 21.51 1.16 -40.28
C LYS A 64 20.15 1.06 -39.58
N LYS A 65 20.13 0.64 -38.30
CA LYS A 65 18.97 0.80 -37.40
C LYS A 65 18.58 2.28 -37.51
N LYS A 66 17.45 2.59 -38.16
CA LYS A 66 16.88 3.93 -38.13
C LYS A 66 16.63 4.26 -36.66
N LYS A 67 17.43 5.15 -36.06
CA LYS A 67 17.16 5.61 -34.70
C LYS A 67 15.73 6.14 -34.68
N ALA A 68 14.93 5.68 -33.72
CA ALA A 68 13.54 6.10 -33.61
C ALA A 68 13.48 7.64 -33.56
N PRO A 69 12.48 8.26 -34.22
CA PRO A 69 12.32 9.71 -34.13
C PRO A 69 12.19 10.08 -32.64
N LYS A 70 13.01 11.03 -32.18
CA LYS A 70 12.92 11.50 -30.79
C LYS A 70 11.53 12.07 -30.57
N LYS A 71 10.75 11.40 -29.72
CA LYS A 71 9.42 11.85 -29.30
C LYS A 71 9.51 13.28 -28.76
N PRO A 72 8.49 14.14 -28.99
CA PRO A 72 8.38 15.42 -28.31
C PRO A 72 8.59 15.27 -26.79
N PRO A 73 9.24 16.23 -26.10
CA PRO A 73 9.48 16.13 -24.67
C PRO A 73 8.21 15.87 -23.85
N GLN A 74 7.08 16.46 -24.27
CA GLN A 74 5.79 16.23 -23.61
C GLN A 74 5.31 14.78 -23.78
N GLU A 75 5.33 14.19 -24.98
CA GLU A 75 4.96 12.78 -25.18
C GLU A 75 5.84 11.82 -24.36
N SER A 76 7.12 12.16 -24.16
CA SER A 76 8.02 11.39 -23.30
C SER A 76 7.65 11.52 -21.83
N ILE A 77 7.30 12.72 -21.37
CA ILE A 77 6.82 12.98 -20.01
C ILE A 77 5.48 12.30 -19.76
N ASP A 78 4.56 12.35 -20.73
CA ASP A 78 3.24 11.72 -20.66
C ASP A 78 3.37 10.19 -20.60
N GLN A 79 4.32 9.59 -21.33
CA GLN A 79 4.61 8.14 -21.25
C GLN A 79 5.25 7.74 -19.92
N ILE A 80 6.07 8.61 -19.30
CA ILE A 80 6.56 8.41 -17.93
C ILE A 80 5.40 8.46 -16.94
N TRP A 81 4.50 9.44 -17.04
CA TRP A 81 3.32 9.52 -16.19
C TRP A 81 2.34 8.38 -16.43
N GLU A 82 2.17 7.89 -17.66
CA GLU A 82 1.32 6.75 -17.99
C GLU A 82 1.89 5.46 -17.38
N LYS A 83 3.20 5.20 -17.52
CA LYS A 83 3.89 4.08 -16.84
C LYS A 83 3.79 4.18 -15.31
N PHE A 84 4.12 5.35 -14.74
CA PHE A 84 4.13 5.60 -13.30
C PHE A 84 2.73 5.54 -12.67
N SER A 85 1.69 5.95 -13.40
CA SER A 85 0.30 5.95 -12.93
C SER A 85 -0.46 4.66 -13.26
N GLN A 86 0.21 3.59 -13.73
CA GLN A 86 -0.45 2.30 -13.97
C GLN A 86 -1.00 1.75 -12.64
N LYS A 87 -2.33 1.77 -12.49
CA LYS A 87 -3.07 1.18 -11.37
C LYS A 87 -3.06 -0.36 -11.40
N LYS A 88 -1.87 -0.97 -11.41
CA LYS A 88 -1.65 -2.38 -11.17
C LYS A 88 -1.61 -2.61 -9.67
N PHE A 89 -2.66 -3.24 -9.13
CA PHE A 89 -2.74 -3.59 -7.72
C PHE A 89 -1.60 -4.56 -7.35
N SER A 90 -0.72 -4.17 -6.43
CA SER A 90 0.51 -4.93 -6.12
C SER A 90 0.94 -4.92 -4.66
N LYS A 91 0.16 -4.34 -3.73
CA LYS A 91 0.40 -4.60 -2.30
C LYS A 91 -0.11 -6.00 -1.95
N ALA A 92 0.77 -6.85 -1.43
CA ALA A 92 0.37 -8.12 -0.84
C ALA A 92 -0.59 -7.86 0.34
N LEU A 93 -1.80 -8.40 0.28
CA LEU A 93 -2.75 -8.40 1.41
C LEU A 93 -2.65 -9.67 2.27
N ALA A 94 -1.94 -10.67 1.76
CA ALA A 94 -1.57 -11.89 2.46
C ALA A 94 -0.18 -12.34 1.97
N VAL A 95 0.62 -12.92 2.86
CA VAL A 95 1.97 -13.43 2.57
C VAL A 95 2.12 -14.93 2.81
N LEU A 96 1.21 -15.57 3.59
CA LEU A 96 1.23 -17.01 3.83
C LEU A 96 0.32 -17.76 2.83
N PRO A 97 0.84 -18.68 2.00
CA PRO A 97 0.07 -19.28 0.92
C PRO A 97 -0.84 -20.47 1.32
N PHE A 98 -0.82 -20.90 2.58
CA PHE A 98 -1.45 -22.16 3.04
C PHE A 98 -2.44 -22.01 4.20
N SER A 99 -2.63 -20.80 4.76
CA SER A 99 -3.60 -20.54 5.81
C SER A 99 -4.08 -19.10 5.75
N PRO A 100 -5.10 -18.78 4.92
CA PRO A 100 -5.71 -17.45 4.94
C PRO A 100 -6.25 -17.19 6.34
N VAL A 101 -5.72 -16.18 7.02
CA VAL A 101 -6.25 -15.74 8.31
C VAL A 101 -7.72 -15.35 8.09
N ALA A 102 -8.63 -15.96 8.87
CA ALA A 102 -10.04 -15.64 8.77
C ALA A 102 -10.22 -14.13 9.00
N PRO A 103 -10.88 -13.40 8.09
CA PRO A 103 -11.06 -11.96 8.26
C PRO A 103 -11.79 -11.71 9.58
N SER A 104 -11.29 -10.77 10.38
CA SER A 104 -11.83 -10.59 11.72
C SER A 104 -13.31 -10.25 11.66
N THR A 105 -14.09 -10.83 12.59
CA THR A 105 -15.55 -10.61 12.71
C THR A 105 -15.89 -9.19 13.21
N SER A 106 -14.92 -8.28 13.17
CA SER A 106 -14.91 -6.95 13.79
C SER A 106 -14.62 -5.82 12.79
N ASN A 107 -14.49 -6.13 11.49
CA ASN A 107 -14.33 -5.13 10.43
C ASN A 107 -15.45 -4.07 10.39
N GLU A 108 -16.59 -4.39 11.01
CA GLU A 108 -17.78 -3.56 11.10
C GLU A 108 -18.30 -3.51 12.55
N ARG A 109 -17.48 -3.04 13.52
CA ARG A 109 -18.00 -2.72 14.87
C ARG A 109 -18.84 -1.44 14.81
N GLY A 110 -20.14 -1.60 15.05
CA GLY A 110 -21.05 -0.48 15.33
C GLY A 110 -20.75 0.21 16.66
N ASN A 111 -21.64 1.11 17.09
CA ASN A 111 -21.44 1.97 18.26
C ASN A 111 -21.52 1.21 19.61
N GLU A 112 -20.43 0.56 20.01
CA GLU A 112 -20.35 -0.24 21.24
C GLU A 112 -19.71 0.53 22.41
N LEU A 113 -20.15 0.24 23.64
CA LEU A 113 -19.52 0.73 24.87
C LEU A 113 -18.05 0.31 24.93
N LEU A 114 -17.16 1.23 25.33
CA LEU A 114 -15.72 0.96 25.39
C LEU A 114 -15.35 -0.18 26.35
N SER A 115 -16.15 -0.38 27.40
CA SER A 115 -15.95 -1.45 28.37
C SER A 115 -16.18 -2.84 27.74
N ALA A 116 -17.26 -3.01 26.96
CA ALA A 116 -17.62 -4.28 26.31
C ALA A 116 -16.53 -4.81 25.37
N GLY A 117 -15.80 -3.92 24.70
CA GLY A 117 -14.64 -4.27 23.88
C GLY A 117 -13.52 -4.93 24.70
N TYR A 118 -13.25 -4.40 25.89
CA TYR A 118 -12.24 -4.89 26.84
C TYR A 118 -12.71 -6.16 27.58
N GLU A 119 -13.95 -6.16 28.08
CA GLU A 119 -14.54 -7.25 28.88
C GLU A 119 -14.52 -8.59 28.11
N ARG A 120 -14.92 -8.59 26.83
CA ARG A 120 -14.88 -9.80 25.99
C ARG A 120 -13.47 -10.36 25.82
N ALA A 121 -12.45 -9.51 25.72
CA ALA A 121 -11.05 -9.93 25.61
C ALA A 121 -10.49 -10.42 26.95
N ALA A 122 -10.85 -9.75 28.05
CA ALA A 122 -10.50 -10.16 29.41
C ALA A 122 -11.11 -11.52 29.76
N GLU A 123 -12.40 -11.73 29.51
CA GLU A 123 -13.07 -13.01 29.76
C GLU A 123 -12.47 -14.13 28.89
N GLU A 124 -12.21 -13.88 27.60
CA GLU A 124 -11.61 -14.93 26.75
C GLU A 124 -10.21 -15.33 27.25
N CYS A 125 -9.42 -14.35 27.70
CA CYS A 125 -8.11 -14.57 28.31
C CYS A 125 -8.23 -15.38 29.61
N SER A 126 -9.01 -14.90 30.59
CA SER A 126 -9.18 -15.57 31.88
C SER A 126 -9.73 -16.99 31.74
N ARG A 127 -10.70 -17.22 30.82
CA ARG A 127 -11.22 -18.55 30.49
C ARG A 127 -10.14 -19.47 29.92
N LYS A 128 -9.24 -18.98 29.07
CA LYS A 128 -8.12 -19.76 28.53
C LYS A 128 -7.06 -20.04 29.61
N VAL A 129 -6.70 -19.05 30.43
CA VAL A 129 -5.75 -19.22 31.53
C VAL A 129 -6.28 -20.24 32.56
N ARG A 130 -7.54 -20.15 33.00
CA ARG A 130 -8.19 -21.13 33.90
C ARG A 130 -8.18 -22.56 33.33
N LYS A 131 -8.40 -22.72 32.03
CA LYS A 131 -8.28 -24.03 31.36
C LYS A 131 -6.85 -24.58 31.44
N ILE A 132 -5.85 -23.77 31.08
CA ILE A 132 -4.43 -24.17 31.11
C ILE A 132 -3.97 -24.46 32.54
N ILE A 133 -4.37 -23.64 33.52
CA ILE A 133 -4.16 -23.88 34.96
C ILE A 133 -4.67 -25.27 35.37
N SER A 134 -5.87 -25.64 34.93
CA SER A 134 -6.49 -26.94 35.24
C SER A 134 -5.75 -28.11 34.59
N GLU A 135 -5.27 -27.92 33.35
CA GLU A 135 -4.45 -28.90 32.62
C GLU A 135 -3.08 -29.10 33.28
N CYS A 136 -2.37 -28.01 33.58
CA CYS A 136 -1.10 -27.98 34.30
C CYS A 136 -1.19 -28.68 35.67
N LYS A 137 -2.26 -28.42 36.44
CA LYS A 137 -2.54 -29.10 37.72
C LYS A 137 -2.75 -30.61 37.53
N ARG A 138 -3.48 -31.04 36.49
CA ARG A 138 -3.72 -32.46 36.18
C ARG A 138 -2.45 -33.23 35.81
N VAL A 139 -1.48 -32.60 35.14
CA VAL A 139 -0.22 -33.24 34.72
C VAL A 139 0.98 -32.92 35.63
N ASN A 140 0.76 -32.23 36.75
CA ASN A 140 1.79 -31.76 37.68
C ASN A 140 2.96 -31.00 37.00
N ALA A 141 2.64 -30.08 36.09
CA ALA A 141 3.64 -29.30 35.35
C ALA A 141 3.41 -27.79 35.46
N ARG A 142 4.51 -27.02 35.52
CA ARG A 142 4.49 -25.57 35.31
C ARG A 142 4.21 -25.25 33.83
N TYR A 143 3.48 -24.18 33.56
CA TYR A 143 3.19 -23.76 32.19
C TYR A 143 4.49 -23.44 31.43
N ARG A 144 4.57 -23.85 30.17
CA ARG A 144 5.62 -23.50 29.21
C ARG A 144 4.90 -23.04 27.95
N ASP A 145 5.21 -21.87 27.44
CA ASP A 145 4.50 -21.28 26.31
C ASP A 145 4.94 -21.90 24.98
N PRO A 146 4.11 -22.74 24.32
CA PRO A 146 4.54 -23.44 23.11
C PRO A 146 4.73 -22.50 21.91
N GLY A 147 4.13 -21.31 21.94
CA GLY A 147 4.31 -20.29 20.90
C GLY A 147 5.48 -19.33 21.18
N TRP A 148 5.94 -19.26 22.43
CA TRP A 148 6.84 -18.20 22.93
C TRP A 148 7.92 -18.71 23.91
N ASP A 149 8.43 -19.92 23.67
CA ASP A 149 9.43 -20.57 24.53
C ASP A 149 10.81 -19.90 24.45
N LEU A 150 11.04 -18.92 25.32
CA LEU A 150 12.31 -18.20 25.43
C LEU A 150 13.51 -19.14 25.70
N ASP A 151 13.29 -20.25 26.41
CA ASP A 151 14.35 -21.15 26.89
C ASP A 151 14.85 -22.06 25.77
N TRP A 152 13.96 -22.57 24.92
CA TRP A 152 14.35 -23.32 23.72
C TRP A 152 14.76 -22.40 22.56
N ASP A 153 14.14 -21.24 22.37
CA ASP A 153 14.56 -20.26 21.37
C ASP A 153 15.98 -19.74 21.61
N PHE A 154 16.39 -19.62 22.88
CA PHE A 154 17.74 -19.27 23.28
C PHE A 154 18.73 -20.45 23.15
N LYS A 155 18.38 -21.63 23.69
CA LYS A 155 19.28 -22.81 23.68
C LYS A 155 19.59 -23.39 22.30
N TRP A 156 18.71 -23.18 21.32
CA TRP A 156 18.93 -23.62 19.94
C TRP A 156 19.48 -22.50 19.03
N GLU A 157 20.00 -21.41 19.60
CA GLU A 157 20.60 -20.26 18.90
C GLU A 157 19.65 -19.61 17.85
N LYS A 158 18.33 -19.80 17.97
CA LYS A 158 17.30 -19.28 17.05
C LYS A 158 17.08 -17.77 17.22
N GLY A 159 16.87 -17.34 18.47
CA GLY A 159 16.66 -15.93 18.82
C GLY A 159 15.43 -15.27 18.17
N HIS A 160 14.42 -16.04 17.74
CA HIS A 160 13.19 -15.55 17.12
C HIS A 160 12.36 -14.66 18.07
N THR A 161 12.49 -14.86 19.39
CA THR A 161 11.83 -14.08 20.44
C THR A 161 12.57 -12.77 20.75
N LEU A 162 13.86 -12.69 20.41
CA LEU A 162 14.74 -11.55 20.67
C LEU A 162 14.87 -10.61 19.47
N ASN A 163 14.75 -11.13 18.24
CA ASN A 163 15.12 -10.42 17.02
C ASN A 163 13.96 -10.27 16.02
N THR A 164 13.97 -9.16 15.28
CA THR A 164 13.01 -8.86 14.21
C THR A 164 13.28 -9.70 12.95
N LEU A 165 12.30 -9.78 12.04
CA LEU A 165 12.54 -10.36 10.70
C LEU A 165 13.43 -9.44 9.83
N ALA A 166 13.49 -8.13 10.14
CA ALA A 166 14.31 -7.17 9.40
C ALA A 166 15.81 -7.34 9.67
N ALA A 167 16.19 -7.45 10.94
CA ALA A 167 17.56 -7.40 11.43
C ALA A 167 17.76 -8.12 12.78
N THR A 168 18.94 -8.73 12.94
CA THR A 168 19.44 -9.28 14.20
C THR A 168 20.08 -8.19 15.05
N LYS A 169 19.55 -7.96 16.26
CA LYS A 169 20.07 -7.03 17.27
C LYS A 169 20.84 -7.76 18.37
N TYR A 170 20.39 -8.95 18.73
CA TYR A 170 20.98 -9.81 19.73
C TYR A 170 21.50 -11.08 19.04
N ASP A 171 22.76 -11.04 18.62
CA ASP A 171 23.52 -12.21 18.15
C ASP A 171 23.82 -13.11 19.37
N ILE A 172 23.00 -14.14 19.53
CA ILE A 172 23.12 -15.13 20.61
C ILE A 172 24.00 -16.33 20.22
N SER A 173 24.85 -16.21 19.21
CA SER A 173 25.74 -17.32 18.85
C SER A 173 26.69 -17.67 19.99
N MET A 174 27.07 -18.94 20.11
CA MET A 174 28.01 -19.41 21.15
C MET A 174 29.33 -18.61 21.16
N SER A 175 29.76 -18.09 20.00
CA SER A 175 30.94 -17.23 19.87
C SER A 175 30.84 -15.88 20.60
N ASN A 176 29.61 -15.38 20.79
CA ASN A 176 29.31 -14.13 21.49
C ASN A 176 28.82 -14.38 22.94
N LEU A 177 28.11 -15.48 23.21
CA LEU A 177 27.66 -15.82 24.57
C LEU A 177 28.82 -15.94 25.56
N VAL A 178 29.96 -16.50 25.13
CA VAL A 178 31.19 -16.63 25.93
C VAL A 178 31.86 -15.27 26.21
N ARG A 179 31.59 -14.23 25.41
CA ARG A 179 32.25 -12.91 25.57
C ARG A 179 31.66 -12.15 26.75
N PRO A 180 32.44 -11.79 27.80
CA PRO A 180 31.91 -11.06 28.96
C PRO A 180 31.30 -9.71 28.57
N SER A 181 31.90 -9.01 27.60
CA SER A 181 31.47 -7.69 27.09
C SER A 181 30.34 -7.71 26.07
N ALA A 182 29.89 -8.88 25.57
CA ALA A 182 28.77 -8.93 24.62
C ALA A 182 27.47 -8.49 25.30
N ASN A 183 26.79 -7.51 24.72
CA ASN A 183 25.60 -6.85 25.29
C ASN A 183 24.30 -7.59 24.94
N ILE A 184 24.26 -8.89 25.26
CA ILE A 184 23.21 -9.84 24.89
C ILE A 184 22.71 -10.61 26.13
N PRO A 185 21.49 -11.17 26.12
CA PRO A 185 21.04 -12.11 27.15
C PRO A 185 21.98 -13.31 27.24
N LYS A 186 22.22 -13.83 28.45
CA LYS A 186 23.20 -14.92 28.69
C LYS A 186 22.62 -16.18 29.31
N ALA A 187 21.42 -16.11 29.88
CA ALA A 187 20.65 -17.26 30.33
C ALA A 187 19.14 -16.97 30.33
N VAL A 188 18.34 -18.02 30.43
CA VAL A 188 16.89 -17.97 30.67
C VAL A 188 16.56 -18.83 31.89
N LYS A 189 15.82 -18.27 32.85
CA LYS A 189 15.37 -18.95 34.08
C LYS A 189 13.93 -18.59 34.40
N ARG A 190 13.25 -19.41 35.20
CA ARG A 190 11.89 -19.15 35.71
C ARG A 190 11.93 -18.20 36.93
N VAL A 191 10.84 -17.49 37.22
CA VAL A 191 10.74 -16.57 38.37
C VAL A 191 11.21 -17.22 39.67
N HIS A 192 10.71 -18.41 40.01
CA HIS A 192 11.11 -19.11 41.24
C HIS A 192 12.55 -19.67 41.25
N GLU A 193 13.31 -19.53 40.15
CA GLU A 193 14.74 -19.87 40.05
C GLU A 193 15.64 -18.62 40.13
N ILE A 194 15.03 -17.42 40.10
CA ILE A 194 15.66 -16.09 40.11
C ILE A 194 15.37 -15.37 41.43
N PHE A 195 14.16 -15.50 41.97
CA PHE A 195 13.67 -14.71 43.10
C PHE A 195 13.59 -15.56 44.39
N GLU A 196 14.09 -15.05 45.52
CA GLU A 196 14.04 -15.79 46.80
C GLU A 196 12.62 -15.87 47.38
N LYS A 197 11.83 -14.80 47.24
CA LYS A 197 10.42 -14.73 47.67
C LYS A 197 9.58 -13.93 46.67
N PRO A 198 9.33 -14.45 45.44
CA PRO A 198 8.71 -13.68 44.37
C PRO A 198 7.30 -13.19 44.73
N THR A 199 7.07 -11.89 44.57
CA THR A 199 5.76 -11.23 44.66
C THR A 199 5.33 -10.73 43.27
N PHE A 200 4.02 -10.55 43.07
CA PHE A 200 3.47 -10.10 41.79
C PHE A 200 2.29 -9.17 42.05
N MET A 201 2.43 -7.90 41.63
CA MET A 201 1.41 -6.84 41.80
C MET A 201 0.95 -6.64 43.26
N GLU A 202 1.82 -6.91 44.24
CA GLU A 202 1.49 -6.69 45.65
C GLU A 202 1.54 -5.19 45.98
N LYS A 203 2.54 -4.48 45.42
CA LYS A 203 2.76 -3.04 45.66
C LYS A 203 3.15 -2.34 44.38
N ILE A 204 2.17 -2.18 43.49
CA ILE A 204 2.30 -1.38 42.27
C ILE A 204 2.63 0.06 42.66
N LEU A 205 3.92 0.40 42.60
CA LEU A 205 4.43 1.74 42.85
C LEU A 205 5.05 2.29 41.55
N PRO A 206 4.67 3.50 41.10
CA PRO A 206 5.32 4.15 39.96
C PRO A 206 6.83 4.33 40.18
N GLY A 207 7.23 4.50 41.45
CA GLY A 207 8.61 4.61 41.89
C GLY A 207 9.47 3.35 41.65
N ASP A 208 8.84 2.18 41.46
CA ASP A 208 9.55 0.90 41.42
C ASP A 208 10.11 0.55 40.03
N ILE A 209 9.52 1.08 38.97
CA ILE A 209 9.82 0.68 37.58
C ILE A 209 11.20 1.17 37.11
N LYS A 210 12.04 0.29 36.57
CA LYS A 210 13.36 0.63 35.98
C LYS A 210 13.60 0.00 34.61
N GLN A 211 14.09 0.80 33.67
CA GLN A 211 14.43 0.36 32.31
C GLN A 211 15.64 -0.58 32.29
N GLY A 212 15.52 -1.66 31.50
CA GLY A 212 16.56 -2.65 31.28
C GLY A 212 17.55 -2.30 30.18
N ASN A 213 18.18 -3.33 29.60
CA ASN A 213 19.15 -3.21 28.52
C ASN A 213 18.51 -3.15 27.11
N LEU A 214 17.40 -2.42 27.00
CA LEU A 214 16.60 -2.26 25.79
C LEU A 214 16.17 -0.80 25.65
N GLY A 215 16.10 -0.30 24.41
CA GLY A 215 15.70 1.07 24.08
C GLY A 215 14.19 1.28 24.07
N ASN A 216 13.49 0.79 25.09
CA ASN A 216 12.03 0.86 25.26
C ASN A 216 11.62 1.87 26.35
N CYS A 217 12.35 2.98 26.48
CA CYS A 217 12.07 4.03 27.45
C CYS A 217 10.62 4.54 27.40
N TRP A 218 10.06 4.69 26.20
CA TRP A 218 8.66 5.03 25.92
C TRP A 218 7.66 4.09 26.62
N PHE A 219 7.86 2.78 26.50
CA PHE A 219 7.03 1.77 27.15
C PHE A 219 7.21 1.79 28.68
N VAL A 220 8.45 1.86 29.18
CA VAL A 220 8.72 1.91 30.63
C VAL A 220 8.15 3.20 31.26
N ALA A 221 8.16 4.30 30.52
CA ALA A 221 7.46 5.54 30.85
C ALA A 221 5.93 5.36 30.88
N SER A 222 5.33 4.73 29.87
CA SER A 222 3.86 4.50 29.85
C SER A 222 3.37 3.67 31.05
N LEU A 223 4.10 2.62 31.46
CA LEU A 223 3.83 1.87 32.69
C LEU A 223 3.98 2.75 33.95
N THR A 224 4.90 3.71 33.94
CA THR A 224 5.10 4.64 35.04
C THR A 224 3.90 5.59 35.19
N GLY A 225 3.35 6.11 34.09
CA GLY A 225 2.12 6.91 34.11
C GLY A 225 0.91 6.10 34.56
N LEU A 226 0.72 4.89 34.01
CA LEU A 226 -0.40 4.01 34.39
C LEU A 226 -0.29 3.44 35.82
N ALA A 227 0.88 3.45 36.44
CA ALA A 227 1.06 3.11 37.85
C ALA A 227 0.59 4.22 38.82
N ASN A 228 0.47 5.47 38.37
CA ASN A 228 -0.19 6.54 39.14
C ASN A 228 -1.72 6.41 39.09
N VAL A 229 -2.25 5.79 38.04
CA VAL A 229 -3.70 5.64 37.81
C VAL A 229 -4.26 4.56 38.72
N PRO A 230 -5.33 4.84 39.51
CA PRO A 230 -6.03 3.83 40.29
C PRO A 230 -6.39 2.61 39.42
N ASP A 231 -5.90 1.45 39.83
CA ASP A 231 -6.04 0.16 39.15
C ASP A 231 -5.58 0.07 37.68
N GLY A 232 -4.90 1.11 37.15
CA GLY A 232 -4.48 1.20 35.74
C GLY A 232 -3.59 0.03 35.31
N ILE A 233 -2.58 -0.31 36.11
CA ILE A 233 -1.73 -1.49 35.87
C ILE A 233 -2.45 -2.82 36.17
N LYS A 234 -3.37 -2.86 37.15
CA LYS A 234 -4.11 -4.09 37.49
C LYS A 234 -4.99 -4.53 36.33
N ARG A 235 -5.64 -3.57 35.63
CA ARG A 235 -6.48 -3.81 34.44
C ARG A 235 -5.73 -4.54 33.31
N ILE A 236 -4.40 -4.45 33.26
CA ILE A 236 -3.57 -5.10 32.23
C ILE A 236 -3.48 -6.62 32.48
N CYS A 237 -3.57 -7.10 33.72
CA CYS A 237 -3.41 -8.52 34.08
C CYS A 237 -4.72 -9.11 34.63
N VAL A 238 -5.36 -10.00 33.85
CA VAL A 238 -6.75 -10.42 34.09
C VAL A 238 -6.90 -11.81 34.72
N GLU A 239 -5.86 -12.63 34.71
CA GLU A 239 -5.84 -13.96 35.35
C GLU A 239 -4.40 -14.51 35.45
N TYR A 240 -4.03 -15.14 36.57
CA TYR A 240 -2.69 -15.72 36.74
C TYR A 240 -2.61 -16.79 37.85
N ASP A 241 -1.58 -17.64 37.77
CA ASP A 241 -1.20 -18.58 38.84
C ASP A 241 0.34 -18.61 38.95
N THR A 242 0.87 -18.05 40.05
CA THR A 242 2.31 -17.91 40.28
C THR A 242 3.01 -19.24 40.62
N LYS A 243 2.25 -20.25 41.09
CA LYS A 243 2.79 -21.60 41.36
C LYS A 243 2.94 -22.41 40.08
N ILE A 244 2.04 -22.23 39.12
CA ILE A 244 2.14 -22.78 37.77
C ILE A 244 3.09 -21.96 36.89
N GLY A 245 3.20 -20.65 37.15
CA GLY A 245 3.99 -19.72 36.34
C GLY A 245 3.28 -19.38 35.03
N ILE A 246 2.01 -18.99 35.10
CA ILE A 246 1.18 -18.55 33.96
C ILE A 246 0.51 -17.21 34.27
N TYR A 247 0.51 -16.31 33.29
CA TYR A 247 -0.06 -14.97 33.40
C TYR A 247 -0.79 -14.60 32.10
N GLY A 248 -2.01 -14.07 32.21
CA GLY A 248 -2.81 -13.58 31.09
C GLY A 248 -2.95 -12.06 31.11
N PHE A 249 -2.38 -11.40 30.11
CA PHE A 249 -2.44 -9.95 29.95
C PHE A 249 -3.37 -9.52 28.81
N VAL A 250 -3.89 -8.29 28.87
CA VAL A 250 -4.77 -7.68 27.87
C VAL A 250 -4.16 -6.37 27.38
N PHE A 251 -4.18 -6.15 26.06
CA PHE A 251 -3.62 -4.99 25.37
C PHE A 251 -4.58 -4.51 24.28
N TYR A 252 -4.50 -3.24 23.88
CA TYR A 252 -5.22 -2.66 22.75
C TYR A 252 -4.31 -2.59 21.52
N ARG A 253 -4.82 -2.92 20.33
CA ARG A 253 -4.06 -2.88 19.07
C ARG A 253 -4.98 -2.71 17.87
N ASP A 254 -4.66 -1.79 16.96
CA ASP A 254 -5.45 -1.50 15.76
C ASP A 254 -6.97 -1.37 16.01
N GLY A 255 -7.36 -0.65 17.06
CA GLY A 255 -8.76 -0.44 17.44
C GLY A 255 -9.41 -1.58 18.23
N GLU A 256 -8.67 -2.60 18.65
CA GLU A 256 -9.25 -3.81 19.26
C GLU A 256 -8.47 -4.30 20.48
N TRP A 257 -9.18 -4.76 21.51
CA TRP A 257 -8.57 -5.45 22.64
C TRP A 257 -8.20 -6.89 22.27
N ILE A 258 -6.94 -7.25 22.56
CA ILE A 258 -6.31 -8.56 22.37
C ILE A 258 -5.72 -9.04 23.71
N TYR A 259 -5.34 -10.31 23.81
CA TYR A 259 -4.63 -10.83 24.99
C TYR A 259 -3.34 -11.57 24.64
N SER A 260 -2.44 -11.59 25.62
CA SER A 260 -1.13 -12.23 25.58
C SER A 260 -0.95 -13.06 26.84
N ILE A 261 -1.08 -14.39 26.69
CA ILE A 261 -0.79 -15.35 27.77
C ILE A 261 0.68 -15.75 27.68
N VAL A 262 1.42 -15.72 28.80
CA VAL A 262 2.86 -16.03 28.88
C VAL A 262 3.21 -16.89 30.11
N ASP A 263 4.37 -17.56 30.06
CA ASP A 263 4.96 -18.27 31.21
C ASP A 263 5.92 -17.40 32.06
N ASP A 264 6.40 -17.93 33.19
CA ASP A 264 7.29 -17.24 34.14
C ASP A 264 8.80 -17.22 33.76
N LYS A 265 9.18 -17.60 32.52
CA LYS A 265 10.59 -17.54 32.07
C LYS A 265 11.05 -16.11 31.75
N LEU A 266 12.23 -15.71 32.22
CA LEU A 266 12.84 -14.40 32.00
C LEU A 266 14.32 -14.51 31.61
N PHE A 267 14.83 -13.50 30.89
CA PHE A 267 16.22 -13.40 30.44
C PHE A 267 17.14 -12.76 31.50
N LEU A 268 18.36 -13.30 31.65
CA LEU A 268 19.37 -12.83 32.61
C LEU A 268 20.60 -12.22 31.92
N LYS A 269 21.25 -11.27 32.63
CA LYS A 269 22.55 -10.65 32.23
C LYS A 269 23.73 -11.61 32.36
N SER A 270 23.63 -12.55 33.30
CA SER A 270 24.68 -13.50 33.65
C SER A 270 24.36 -14.89 33.08
N PRO A 271 25.35 -15.66 32.61
CA PRO A 271 25.13 -17.02 32.14
C PRO A 271 24.77 -17.97 33.30
N CYS A 272 24.46 -19.24 32.99
CA CYS A 272 24.31 -20.27 34.02
C CYS A 272 25.67 -20.68 34.61
N TRP A 273 25.64 -21.21 35.84
CA TRP A 273 26.83 -21.72 36.52
C TRP A 273 27.53 -22.84 35.73
N ASP A 274 26.75 -23.70 35.08
CA ASP A 274 27.27 -24.80 34.25
C ASP A 274 27.98 -24.28 32.99
N SER A 275 27.59 -23.10 32.51
CA SER A 275 28.18 -22.45 31.33
C SER A 275 29.56 -21.85 31.65
N PRO A 276 30.56 -22.00 30.76
CA PRO A 276 31.86 -21.34 30.93
C PRO A 276 31.69 -19.82 31.07
N SER A 277 32.25 -19.23 32.13
CA SER A 277 32.18 -17.78 32.34
C SER A 277 33.29 -17.28 33.26
N LEU A 278 33.88 -16.14 32.91
CA LEU A 278 34.93 -15.49 33.71
C LEU A 278 34.49 -15.25 35.16
N GLN A 279 33.20 -14.94 35.40
CA GLN A 279 32.62 -14.79 36.73
C GLN A 279 32.69 -16.08 37.56
N ARG A 280 32.52 -17.25 36.94
CA ARG A 280 32.69 -18.56 37.59
C ARG A 280 34.16 -18.82 37.86
N ASP A 281 35.00 -18.64 36.85
CA ASP A 281 36.41 -19.01 36.91
C ASP A 281 37.16 -18.14 37.95
N LEU A 282 36.78 -16.87 38.12
CA LEU A 282 37.25 -15.99 39.20
C LEU A 282 36.70 -16.40 40.58
N LEU A 283 35.44 -16.85 40.68
CA LEU A 283 34.87 -17.31 41.96
C LEU A 283 35.48 -18.64 42.41
N GLN A 284 35.83 -19.53 41.48
CA GLN A 284 36.50 -20.81 41.75
C GLN A 284 37.97 -20.64 42.20
N GLN A 285 38.56 -19.46 42.04
CA GLN A 285 39.87 -19.10 42.62
C GLN A 285 39.78 -18.64 44.08
N ILE A 286 38.57 -18.47 44.63
CA ILE A 286 38.34 -18.06 46.02
C ILE A 286 37.86 -19.27 46.81
N ASP A 287 38.67 -19.70 47.78
CA ASP A 287 38.36 -20.86 48.62
C ASP A 287 37.08 -20.59 49.46
N ARG A 288 36.00 -21.31 49.12
CA ARG A 288 34.66 -21.20 49.73
C ARG A 288 33.91 -22.52 49.58
N GLU A 289 33.23 -22.93 50.64
CA GLU A 289 32.53 -24.22 50.75
C GLU A 289 31.39 -24.42 49.74
N ASP A 290 30.77 -23.35 49.24
CA ASP A 290 29.69 -23.41 48.24
C ASP A 290 29.79 -22.24 47.23
N VAL A 291 30.74 -22.38 46.31
CA VAL A 291 31.00 -21.38 45.24
C VAL A 291 29.80 -21.19 44.32
N GLU A 292 28.99 -22.23 44.08
CA GLU A 292 27.81 -22.14 43.21
C GLU A 292 26.70 -21.31 43.86
N ARG A 293 26.37 -21.54 45.15
CA ARG A 293 25.37 -20.74 45.86
C ARG A 293 25.78 -19.27 45.91
N VAL A 294 27.07 -18.99 46.10
CA VAL A 294 27.63 -17.64 45.98
C VAL A 294 27.39 -17.07 44.58
N TYR A 295 27.75 -17.79 43.51
CA TYR A 295 27.51 -17.34 42.13
C TYR A 295 26.03 -17.04 41.87
N ARG A 296 25.14 -17.97 42.21
CA ARG A 296 23.68 -17.82 42.03
C ARG A 296 23.18 -16.58 42.77
N LYS A 297 23.55 -16.40 44.05
CA LYS A 297 23.13 -15.26 44.88
C LYS A 297 23.71 -13.92 44.42
N THR A 298 24.91 -13.88 43.86
CA THR A 298 25.55 -12.65 43.37
C THR A 298 25.13 -12.26 41.95
N TYR A 299 24.94 -13.23 41.05
CA TYR A 299 24.83 -12.97 39.60
C TYR A 299 23.49 -13.37 38.96
N GLN A 300 22.68 -14.19 39.62
CA GLN A 300 21.41 -14.70 39.07
C GLN A 300 20.18 -14.43 39.94
N THR A 301 20.35 -13.83 41.13
CA THR A 301 19.27 -13.64 42.10
C THR A 301 18.71 -12.22 42.06
N GLY A 302 17.38 -12.12 42.11
CA GLY A 302 16.61 -10.88 42.22
C GLY A 302 16.54 -10.04 40.94
N SER A 303 15.67 -9.03 40.97
CA SER A 303 15.34 -8.16 39.82
C SER A 303 16.59 -7.61 39.09
N LYS A 304 17.65 -7.23 39.81
CA LYS A 304 18.91 -6.73 39.22
C LYS A 304 19.55 -7.69 38.22
N ALA A 305 19.39 -9.01 38.38
CA ALA A 305 19.96 -10.03 37.49
C ALA A 305 19.31 -10.09 36.09
N LEU A 306 18.06 -9.59 35.94
CA LEU A 306 17.31 -9.57 34.69
C LEU A 306 18.01 -8.74 33.61
N PHE A 307 17.91 -9.16 32.35
CA PHE A 307 18.49 -8.43 31.20
C PHE A 307 17.63 -7.25 30.74
N PHE A 308 16.32 -7.46 30.67
CA PHE A 308 15.33 -6.45 30.28
C PHE A 308 14.80 -5.68 31.51
N ALA A 309 13.59 -5.10 31.46
CA ALA A 309 13.07 -4.19 32.49
C ALA A 309 12.97 -4.85 33.88
N GLN A 310 12.97 -3.99 34.90
CA GLN A 310 13.23 -4.38 36.29
C GLN A 310 12.28 -3.67 37.25
N ASN A 311 11.90 -4.39 38.31
CA ASN A 311 11.40 -3.83 39.56
C ASN A 311 12.59 -3.29 40.41
N LEU A 312 12.37 -2.28 41.26
CA LEU A 312 13.37 -1.73 42.20
C LEU A 312 13.46 -2.64 43.42
N ASP A 313 12.32 -3.09 43.95
CA ASP A 313 12.28 -4.27 44.81
C ASP A 313 12.96 -5.45 44.10
N GLN A 314 13.71 -6.24 44.86
CA GLN A 314 14.43 -7.38 44.32
C GLN A 314 13.59 -8.65 44.26
N ASN A 315 12.37 -8.65 44.81
CA ASN A 315 11.41 -9.75 44.83
C ASN A 315 10.14 -9.52 43.99
N GLU A 316 9.78 -8.28 43.64
CA GLU A 316 8.61 -8.02 42.80
C GLU A 316 8.91 -8.31 41.32
N THR A 317 7.88 -8.77 40.57
CA THR A 317 8.04 -9.39 39.25
C THR A 317 7.13 -8.87 38.14
N TRP A 318 6.26 -7.88 38.39
CA TRP A 318 5.24 -7.50 37.41
C TRP A 318 5.81 -6.75 36.19
N VAL A 319 6.82 -5.88 36.37
CA VAL A 319 7.42 -5.11 35.27
C VAL A 319 7.98 -6.01 34.16
N PRO A 320 8.89 -6.97 34.42
CA PRO A 320 9.42 -7.85 33.37
C PRO A 320 8.37 -8.82 32.77
N LEU A 321 7.30 -9.14 33.51
CA LEU A 321 6.24 -10.01 33.00
C LEU A 321 5.29 -9.27 32.04
N ILE A 322 4.92 -8.01 32.33
CA ILE A 322 4.17 -7.17 31.37
C ILE A 322 5.07 -6.89 30.15
N GLU A 323 6.34 -6.53 30.33
CA GLU A 323 7.27 -6.29 29.22
C GLU A 323 7.40 -7.51 28.30
N LYS A 324 7.51 -8.72 28.86
CA LYS A 324 7.51 -9.97 28.09
C LYS A 324 6.19 -10.21 27.34
N ALA A 325 5.06 -9.94 27.97
CA ALA A 325 3.75 -10.11 27.34
C ALA A 325 3.52 -9.11 26.19
N TYR A 326 4.00 -7.88 26.35
CA TYR A 326 4.00 -6.82 25.34
C TYR A 326 4.99 -7.16 24.20
N ALA A 327 6.20 -7.63 24.51
CA ALA A 327 7.15 -8.13 23.51
C ALA A 327 6.59 -9.31 22.68
N LYS A 328 5.78 -10.19 23.30
CA LYS A 328 5.01 -11.23 22.58
C LYS A 328 3.92 -10.63 21.70
N ALA A 329 3.18 -9.62 22.19
CA ALA A 329 2.12 -8.95 21.44
C ALA A 329 2.63 -8.20 20.20
N HIS A 330 3.85 -7.65 20.26
CA HIS A 330 4.56 -7.04 19.12
C HIS A 330 5.66 -7.92 18.50
N GLY A 331 5.59 -9.24 18.69
CA GLY A 331 6.33 -10.22 17.87
C GLY A 331 7.83 -10.45 18.16
N ASP A 332 8.50 -9.59 18.95
CA ASP A 332 9.80 -9.81 19.63
C ASP A 332 10.25 -8.63 20.52
N PHE A 333 11.25 -8.86 21.37
CA PHE A 333 11.86 -7.82 22.22
C PHE A 333 12.56 -6.70 21.44
N ALA A 334 13.16 -6.96 20.27
CA ALA A 334 13.82 -5.91 19.48
C ALA A 334 12.80 -4.96 18.84
N SER A 335 11.59 -5.42 18.53
CA SER A 335 10.49 -4.61 18.03
C SER A 335 10.02 -3.52 19.01
N LEU A 336 10.26 -3.69 20.32
CA LEU A 336 10.01 -2.65 21.33
C LEU A 336 11.06 -1.52 21.37
N ALA A 337 12.14 -1.60 20.58
CA ALA A 337 13.15 -0.55 20.55
C ALA A 337 12.69 0.65 19.69
N GLY A 338 12.64 1.83 20.33
CA GLY A 338 12.14 3.10 19.78
C GLY A 338 10.62 3.17 19.67
N GLY A 339 10.02 4.31 20.07
CA GLY A 339 8.56 4.54 20.07
C GLY A 339 8.21 5.77 20.90
N TRP A 340 6.91 6.12 20.94
CA TRP A 340 6.37 7.30 21.63
C TRP A 340 5.60 6.91 22.89
N ILE A 341 5.63 7.71 23.96
CA ILE A 341 5.03 7.30 25.24
C ILE A 341 3.51 7.14 25.06
N GLY A 342 2.92 8.01 24.24
CA GLY A 342 1.53 7.94 23.81
C GLY A 342 1.15 6.63 23.13
N GLU A 343 1.99 6.09 22.23
CA GLU A 343 1.70 4.80 21.56
C GLU A 343 1.49 3.67 22.58
N ALA A 344 2.38 3.55 23.57
CA ALA A 344 2.22 2.53 24.60
C ALA A 344 1.07 2.86 25.57
N LEU A 345 0.77 4.13 25.84
CA LEU A 345 -0.41 4.49 26.63
C LEU A 345 -1.71 4.10 25.91
N GLU A 346 -1.84 4.32 24.60
CA GLU A 346 -2.95 3.78 23.80
C GLU A 346 -3.00 2.25 23.88
N ASP A 347 -1.86 1.56 23.67
CA ASP A 347 -1.78 0.09 23.65
C ASP A 347 -2.07 -0.57 25.02
N LEU A 348 -1.82 0.14 26.13
CA LEU A 348 -2.02 -0.37 27.49
C LEU A 348 -3.38 0.03 28.09
N SER A 349 -4.04 1.08 27.58
CA SER A 349 -5.26 1.64 28.18
C SER A 349 -6.49 1.71 27.26
N GLY A 350 -6.31 1.66 25.93
CA GLY A 350 -7.36 1.94 24.96
C GLY A 350 -7.73 3.43 24.84
N GLY A 351 -6.94 4.32 25.43
CA GLY A 351 -7.05 5.77 25.28
C GLY A 351 -6.69 6.28 23.88
N VAL A 352 -6.60 7.60 23.74
CA VAL A 352 -6.23 8.27 22.48
C VAL A 352 -5.17 9.32 22.75
N THR A 353 -4.08 9.32 21.98
CA THR A 353 -3.03 10.35 22.07
C THR A 353 -3.26 11.50 21.07
N THR A 354 -2.84 12.70 21.47
CA THR A 354 -2.56 13.85 20.61
C THR A 354 -1.09 14.23 20.78
N GLU A 355 -0.34 14.32 19.68
CA GLU A 355 1.00 14.95 19.64
C GLU A 355 0.85 16.47 19.83
N LEU A 356 1.53 17.04 20.83
CA LEU A 356 1.57 18.48 21.07
C LEU A 356 3.01 18.99 21.09
N LEU A 357 3.31 20.00 20.27
CA LEU A 357 4.60 20.70 20.28
C LEU A 357 4.54 21.92 21.20
N ALA A 358 5.58 22.14 22.00
CA ALA A 358 5.64 23.22 22.98
C ALA A 358 5.53 24.63 22.35
N SER A 359 5.92 24.76 21.08
CA SER A 359 5.80 25.98 20.27
C SER A 359 4.38 26.29 19.80
N ASP A 360 3.51 25.28 19.79
CA ASP A 360 2.20 25.32 19.13
C ASP A 360 1.05 25.45 20.16
N ILE A 361 1.38 25.42 21.45
CA ILE A 361 0.48 25.72 22.58
C ILE A 361 0.19 27.23 22.57
N PHE A 362 -0.98 27.61 22.08
CA PHE A 362 -1.40 29.02 21.95
C PHE A 362 -1.64 29.69 23.30
N ASP A 363 -2.39 29.05 24.20
CA ASP A 363 -2.67 29.53 25.54
C ASP A 363 -2.08 28.56 26.57
N THR A 364 -1.02 29.01 27.25
CA THR A 364 -0.32 28.20 28.25
C THR A 364 -1.06 28.14 29.58
N ASP A 365 -1.97 29.06 29.86
CA ASP A 365 -2.74 29.06 31.10
C ASP A 365 -3.96 28.13 30.95
N GLU A 366 -4.63 28.16 29.79
CA GLU A 366 -5.66 27.18 29.44
C GLU A 366 -5.12 25.74 29.40
N PHE A 367 -3.94 25.52 28.82
CA PHE A 367 -3.28 24.20 28.81
C PHE A 367 -2.94 23.70 30.23
N TRP A 368 -2.60 24.61 31.14
CA TRP A 368 -2.41 24.26 32.55
C TRP A 368 -3.75 23.89 33.22
N ASP A 369 -4.72 24.79 33.18
CA ASP A 369 -5.97 24.67 33.95
C ASP A 369 -6.90 23.56 33.43
N LYS A 370 -6.96 23.33 32.11
CA LYS A 370 -7.89 22.36 31.50
C LYS A 370 -7.28 20.98 31.24
N GLU A 371 -5.96 20.87 31.11
CA GLU A 371 -5.30 19.63 30.66
C GLU A 371 -4.25 19.11 31.65
N LEU A 372 -3.15 19.85 31.90
CA LEU A 372 -2.06 19.39 32.77
C LEU A 372 -2.48 19.20 34.22
N SER A 373 -3.36 20.06 34.75
CA SER A 373 -3.93 19.97 36.10
C SER A 373 -4.58 18.61 36.39
N LYS A 374 -5.16 17.97 35.36
CA LYS A 374 -5.89 16.69 35.43
C LYS A 374 -5.02 15.47 35.13
N VAL A 375 -3.70 15.59 35.31
CA VAL A 375 -2.78 14.47 35.10
C VAL A 375 -3.08 13.33 36.07
N ASN A 376 -3.14 12.10 35.52
CA ASN A 376 -3.64 10.88 36.19
C ASN A 376 -5.14 10.87 36.52
N GLU A 377 -5.93 11.86 36.07
CA GLU A 377 -7.39 11.88 36.17
C GLU A 377 -8.03 11.70 34.78
N GLU A 378 -8.01 12.74 33.95
CA GLU A 378 -8.54 12.72 32.58
C GLU A 378 -7.44 12.41 31.54
N PHE A 379 -6.21 12.83 31.82
CA PHE A 379 -5.07 12.73 30.91
C PHE A 379 -3.84 12.06 31.53
N LEU A 380 -2.99 11.49 30.69
CA LEU A 380 -1.61 11.12 31.01
C LEU A 380 -0.66 11.82 30.04
N PHE A 381 0.48 12.28 30.55
CA PHE A 381 1.44 13.09 29.79
C PHE A 381 2.82 12.44 29.74
N GLY A 382 3.23 12.10 28.53
CA GLY A 382 4.64 11.90 28.20
C GLY A 382 5.29 13.21 27.74
N CYS A 383 6.61 13.36 27.88
CA CYS A 383 7.35 14.50 27.36
C CYS A 383 8.78 14.11 26.92
N SER A 384 9.33 14.84 25.95
CA SER A 384 10.64 14.57 25.34
C SER A 384 11.28 15.82 24.71
N THR A 385 12.59 15.77 24.44
CA THR A 385 13.37 16.93 23.94
C THR A 385 14.58 16.51 23.10
N GLY A 386 15.11 17.43 22.30
CA GLY A 386 16.27 17.27 21.40
C GLY A 386 15.98 16.59 20.06
N LEU A 387 14.75 16.07 19.88
CA LEU A 387 14.34 15.26 18.73
C LEU A 387 14.42 16.02 17.40
N LEU A 388 14.01 17.29 17.39
CA LEU A 388 13.99 18.15 16.20
C LEU A 388 15.39 18.67 15.82
N ASP A 389 16.26 18.82 16.81
CA ASP A 389 17.61 19.39 16.65
C ASP A 389 18.67 18.32 16.28
N GLY A 390 18.29 17.04 16.19
CA GLY A 390 19.22 15.92 16.05
C GLY A 390 20.05 15.64 17.31
N GLY A 391 19.57 16.08 18.47
CA GLY A 391 20.29 16.13 19.73
C GLY A 391 20.56 14.76 20.36
N TYR A 392 21.84 14.48 20.60
CA TYR A 392 22.32 13.47 21.53
C TYR A 392 23.15 14.16 22.60
N GLY A 393 22.50 14.60 23.68
CA GLY A 393 23.11 15.48 24.66
C GLY A 393 22.31 15.59 25.96
N ASP A 394 22.61 16.65 26.70
CA ASP A 394 22.06 16.93 28.02
C ASP A 394 21.77 18.44 28.13
N ARG A 395 20.57 18.79 28.61
CA ARG A 395 20.08 20.17 28.78
C ARG A 395 19.75 20.40 30.26
N ASP A 396 20.72 20.90 31.02
CA ASP A 396 20.61 21.11 32.48
C ASP A 396 20.13 19.86 33.24
N GLY A 397 20.73 18.70 32.92
CA GLY A 397 20.43 17.38 33.49
C GLY A 397 19.32 16.60 32.79
N ILE A 398 18.57 17.22 31.86
CA ILE A 398 17.57 16.52 31.03
C ILE A 398 18.26 15.91 29.82
N SER A 399 18.17 14.58 29.67
CA SER A 399 18.79 13.87 28.56
C SER A 399 17.92 13.92 27.29
N GLU A 400 18.53 14.31 26.17
CA GLU A 400 17.88 14.38 24.85
C GLU A 400 17.55 12.98 24.29
N GLY A 401 16.55 12.90 23.41
CA GLY A 401 16.15 11.65 22.74
C GLY A 401 15.57 10.59 23.69
N HIS A 402 15.12 11.00 24.87
CA HIS A 402 14.63 10.11 25.94
C HIS A 402 13.22 10.49 26.42
N ALA A 403 12.53 9.50 27.00
CA ALA A 403 11.14 9.58 27.42
C ALA A 403 11.03 9.95 28.90
N TYR A 404 10.26 10.99 29.22
CA TYR A 404 9.95 11.44 30.58
C TYR A 404 8.44 11.44 30.82
N VAL A 405 8.01 11.23 32.06
CA VAL A 405 6.59 11.20 32.45
C VAL A 405 6.30 12.34 33.40
N ILE A 406 5.20 13.07 33.17
CA ILE A 406 4.65 13.98 34.17
C ILE A 406 3.81 13.15 35.15
N MET A 407 4.25 13.14 36.41
CA MET A 407 3.68 12.35 37.50
C MET A 407 2.60 13.10 38.26
N GLU A 408 2.75 14.42 38.35
CA GLU A 408 1.93 15.30 39.18
C GLU A 408 2.07 16.73 38.63
N ALA A 409 0.99 17.49 38.59
CA ALA A 409 0.99 18.93 38.34
C ALA A 409 0.33 19.60 39.53
N ARG A 410 0.95 20.63 40.12
CA ARG A 410 0.40 21.29 41.31
C ARG A 410 0.68 22.79 41.33
N THR A 411 -0.34 23.57 41.68
CA THR A 411 -0.19 24.98 42.05
C THR A 411 0.00 25.06 43.57
N LEU A 412 1.10 25.69 44.01
CA LEU A 412 1.37 25.95 45.42
C LEU A 412 0.47 27.08 45.97
N LYS A 413 0.33 27.18 47.30
CA LYS A 413 -0.40 28.28 47.97
C LYS A 413 0.08 29.69 47.61
N ASN A 414 1.31 29.84 47.11
CA ASN A 414 1.88 31.11 46.66
C ASN A 414 1.67 31.40 45.15
N GLY A 415 0.90 30.56 44.43
CA GLY A 415 0.64 30.68 43.00
C GLY A 415 1.67 30.01 42.08
N THR A 416 2.77 29.45 42.61
CA THR A 416 3.79 28.81 41.77
C THR A 416 3.27 27.50 41.19
N ARG A 417 3.32 27.35 39.86
CA ARG A 417 2.95 26.14 39.13
C ARG A 417 4.16 25.23 38.93
N LEU A 418 4.11 24.01 39.48
CA LEU A 418 5.19 23.03 39.47
C LEU A 418 4.72 21.68 38.91
N CYS A 419 5.56 21.06 38.09
CA CYS A 419 5.37 19.68 37.63
C CYS A 419 6.41 18.75 38.25
N LYS A 420 5.96 17.56 38.63
CA LYS A 420 6.81 16.46 39.10
C LYS A 420 7.03 15.51 37.94
N LEU A 421 8.28 15.32 37.52
CA LEU A 421 8.63 14.43 36.42
C LEU A 421 9.39 13.20 36.91
N ARG A 422 9.33 12.13 36.11
CA ARG A 422 10.09 10.89 36.34
C ARG A 422 10.87 10.47 35.10
N ASN A 423 12.12 10.09 35.31
CA ASN A 423 12.96 9.40 34.32
C ASN A 423 12.85 7.87 34.52
N PRO A 424 12.42 7.09 33.51
CA PRO A 424 12.26 5.63 33.61
C PRO A 424 13.56 4.83 33.74
N TRP A 425 14.75 5.45 33.67
CA TRP A 425 16.03 4.77 33.90
C TRP A 425 16.22 4.24 35.32
N GLY A 426 15.53 4.80 36.32
CA GLY A 426 15.70 4.40 37.72
C GLY A 426 17.14 4.52 38.22
N LYS A 427 17.88 5.53 37.76
CA LYS A 427 19.25 5.87 38.17
C LYS A 427 19.25 7.20 38.88
N VAL A 428 19.93 7.25 40.03
CA VAL A 428 20.18 8.48 40.78
C VAL A 428 20.96 9.48 39.92
N LYS A 429 20.51 10.75 39.92
CA LYS A 429 21.09 11.93 39.25
C LYS A 429 21.18 11.91 37.71
N LYS A 430 21.69 10.86 37.06
CA LYS A 430 21.86 10.92 35.59
C LYS A 430 20.52 11.00 34.88
N GLY A 431 20.28 12.10 34.17
CA GLY A 431 19.04 12.35 33.44
C GLY A 431 17.93 12.94 34.33
N ASN A 432 18.26 13.53 35.48
CA ASN A 432 17.35 14.35 36.28
C ASN A 432 17.68 15.83 36.08
N TRP A 433 16.67 16.70 36.07
CA TRP A 433 16.82 18.17 36.05
C TRP A 433 17.72 18.69 37.18
N GLU A 434 18.66 19.58 36.83
CA GLU A 434 19.61 20.25 37.74
C GLU A 434 19.32 21.76 37.94
N GLY A 435 18.25 22.28 37.32
CA GLY A 435 17.84 23.69 37.43
C GLY A 435 16.96 24.01 38.65
N ALA A 436 16.14 25.06 38.56
CA ALA A 436 15.27 25.50 39.66
C ALA A 436 14.26 24.41 40.07
N TRP A 437 14.11 24.18 41.38
CA TRP A 437 13.31 23.09 41.98
C TRP A 437 13.91 21.66 41.87
N SER A 438 15.13 21.52 41.34
CA SER A 438 15.90 20.26 41.42
C SER A 438 16.23 19.83 42.86
N ASP A 439 16.70 18.59 43.02
CA ASP A 439 17.15 18.04 44.31
C ASP A 439 18.46 18.71 44.77
N GLY A 440 18.31 19.74 45.62
CA GLY A 440 19.40 20.60 46.09
C GLY A 440 19.25 22.07 45.69
N SER A 441 18.19 22.44 44.95
CA SER A 441 17.90 23.82 44.55
C SER A 441 17.60 24.72 45.77
N LYS A 442 17.98 26.00 45.68
CA LYS A 442 17.82 27.02 46.75
C LYS A 442 16.36 27.45 47.00
N GLU A 443 15.48 27.14 46.05
CA GLU A 443 14.05 27.46 46.05
C GLU A 443 13.26 26.61 47.06
N TRP A 444 13.83 25.48 47.51
CA TRP A 444 13.23 24.62 48.52
C TRP A 444 13.27 25.23 49.92
N THR A 445 12.14 25.80 50.36
CA THR A 445 11.89 26.12 51.77
C THR A 445 11.27 24.92 52.50
N THR A 446 11.28 24.94 53.83
CA THR A 446 10.69 23.87 54.66
C THR A 446 9.19 23.73 54.39
N GLU A 447 8.50 24.86 54.28
CA GLU A 447 7.04 24.95 54.11
C GLU A 447 6.61 24.37 52.76
N VAL A 448 7.33 24.70 51.68
CA VAL A 448 7.03 24.14 50.34
C VAL A 448 7.37 22.66 50.26
N LYS A 449 8.45 22.23 50.93
CA LYS A 449 8.81 20.81 51.01
C LYS A 449 7.75 19.99 51.75
N GLU A 450 7.21 20.51 52.85
CA GLU A 450 6.10 19.90 53.60
C GLU A 450 4.80 19.91 52.78
N GLU A 451 4.46 21.02 52.11
CA GLU A 451 3.30 21.13 51.24
C GLU A 451 3.32 20.10 50.10
N LEU A 452 4.46 19.90 49.45
CA LEU A 452 4.64 18.91 48.39
C LEU A 452 4.92 17.48 48.88
N GLY A 453 5.15 17.29 50.19
CA GLY A 453 5.62 16.01 50.75
C GLY A 453 6.94 15.53 50.14
N HIS A 454 7.82 16.44 49.70
CA HIS A 454 8.96 16.08 48.86
C HIS A 454 10.12 15.46 49.65
N THR A 455 10.71 14.39 49.09
CA THR A 455 11.88 13.70 49.64
C THR A 455 13.06 13.75 48.66
N PHE A 456 14.12 14.45 49.07
CA PHE A 456 15.39 14.54 48.34
C PHE A 456 16.06 13.16 48.22
N GLY A 457 16.67 12.89 47.07
CA GLY A 457 17.27 11.59 46.74
C GLY A 457 16.24 10.55 46.30
N SER A 458 15.02 10.95 45.96
CA SER A 458 13.99 10.05 45.43
C SER A 458 14.38 9.54 44.03
N ASP A 459 14.28 8.22 43.84
CA ASP A 459 14.93 7.51 42.74
C ASP A 459 14.34 7.92 41.37
N SER A 460 15.09 8.77 40.63
CA SER A 460 14.75 9.29 39.29
C SER A 460 13.47 10.15 39.20
N THR A 461 13.02 10.75 40.30
CA THR A 461 11.98 11.80 40.29
C THR A 461 12.57 13.18 40.58
N PHE A 462 11.98 14.23 40.02
CA PHE A 462 12.36 15.63 40.27
C PHE A 462 11.18 16.57 40.05
N TRP A 463 11.25 17.79 40.59
CA TRP A 463 10.31 18.87 40.31
C TRP A 463 10.93 19.88 39.34
N ILE A 464 10.09 20.54 38.54
CA ILE A 464 10.46 21.59 37.59
C ILE A 464 9.36 22.66 37.58
N SER A 465 9.72 23.92 37.31
CA SER A 465 8.72 24.98 37.11
C SER A 465 7.92 24.73 35.83
N TYR A 466 6.67 25.18 35.77
CA TYR A 466 5.88 25.06 34.53
C TYR A 466 6.50 25.84 33.36
N GLU A 467 7.08 27.01 33.63
CA GLU A 467 7.83 27.80 32.65
C GLU A 467 9.06 27.06 32.11
N ASP A 468 9.83 26.40 32.99
CA ASP A 468 10.97 25.57 32.57
C ASP A 468 10.53 24.30 31.84
N LEU A 469 9.39 23.70 32.19
CA LEU A 469 8.83 22.55 31.48
C LEU A 469 8.63 22.88 29.99
N LEU A 470 7.89 23.96 29.71
CA LEU A 470 7.64 24.43 28.33
C LEU A 470 8.92 24.90 27.63
N ARG A 471 9.89 25.46 28.38
CA ARG A 471 11.18 25.93 27.85
C ARG A 471 12.17 24.79 27.54
N LYS A 472 11.99 23.60 28.13
CA LYS A 472 12.95 22.49 28.06
C LYS A 472 12.46 21.29 27.29
N TYR A 473 11.16 20.98 27.32
CA TYR A 473 10.56 19.90 26.56
C TYR A 473 9.93 20.46 25.29
N GLN A 474 10.21 19.82 24.14
CA GLN A 474 9.76 20.28 22.82
C GLN A 474 8.49 19.57 22.36
N HIS A 475 8.27 18.33 22.84
CA HIS A 475 7.21 17.43 22.41
C HIS A 475 6.54 16.78 23.63
N PHE A 476 5.20 16.79 23.65
CA PHE A 476 4.35 16.20 24.67
C PHE A 476 3.39 15.17 24.05
N ASP A 477 3.33 13.99 24.65
CA ASP A 477 2.35 12.95 24.37
C ASP A 477 1.13 13.16 25.30
N ARG A 478 0.07 13.85 24.86
CA ARG A 478 -1.17 13.97 25.65
C ARG A 478 -2.09 12.80 25.36
N THR A 479 -2.27 11.89 26.32
CA THR A 479 -3.18 10.74 26.15
C THR A 479 -4.44 10.90 27.00
N ARG A 480 -5.61 11.00 26.34
CA ARG A 480 -6.93 11.01 26.99
C ARG A 480 -7.30 9.60 27.46
N LEU A 481 -7.79 9.50 28.70
CA LEU A 481 -8.32 8.27 29.28
C LEU A 481 -9.86 8.33 29.34
N PHE A 482 -10.52 7.37 28.69
CA PHE A 482 -11.97 7.21 28.80
C PHE A 482 -12.31 6.47 30.11
N ARG A 483 -12.61 7.23 31.16
CA ARG A 483 -13.01 6.68 32.48
C ARG A 483 -14.52 6.62 32.69
N ASP A 484 -15.28 7.55 32.12
CA ASP A 484 -16.74 7.52 32.22
C ASP A 484 -17.28 6.27 31.50
N PRO A 485 -18.27 5.57 32.08
CA PRO A 485 -18.81 4.34 31.50
C PRO A 485 -19.59 4.59 30.20
N ASP A 486 -20.14 5.79 30.02
CA ASP A 486 -21.01 6.17 28.89
C ASP A 486 -20.26 6.29 27.54
N TRP A 487 -18.93 6.27 27.54
CA TRP A 487 -18.17 6.40 26.31
C TRP A 487 -18.35 5.18 25.41
N ARG A 488 -18.83 5.46 24.19
CA ARG A 488 -19.02 4.50 23.11
C ARG A 488 -18.01 4.76 22.00
N SER A 489 -17.78 3.74 21.17
CA SER A 489 -16.98 3.87 19.96
C SER A 489 -17.58 3.11 18.78
N CYS A 490 -17.48 3.72 17.60
CA CYS A 490 -17.84 3.13 16.32
C CYS A 490 -16.60 3.19 15.41
N GLN A 491 -16.31 2.12 14.66
CA GLN A 491 -15.09 2.07 13.82
C GLN A 491 -15.25 1.36 12.48
N ARG A 492 -14.50 1.83 11.48
CA ARG A 492 -14.47 1.27 10.12
C ARG A 492 -13.02 1.18 9.62
N TRP A 493 -12.64 0.02 9.08
CA TRP A 493 -11.34 -0.20 8.44
C TRP A 493 -11.49 -0.31 6.92
N ILE A 494 -10.66 0.44 6.19
CA ILE A 494 -10.67 0.50 4.73
C ILE A 494 -9.25 0.40 4.15
N GLY A 495 -9.15 -0.07 2.91
CA GLY A 495 -7.91 -0.04 2.14
C GLY A 495 -7.95 1.07 1.11
N VAL A 496 -6.99 1.99 1.16
CA VAL A 496 -6.96 3.22 0.35
C VAL A 496 -5.77 3.19 -0.60
N GLU A 497 -6.02 3.36 -1.89
CA GLU A 497 -4.97 3.68 -2.86
C GLU A 497 -4.53 5.13 -2.64
N VAL A 498 -3.29 5.32 -2.23
CA VAL A 498 -2.74 6.64 -1.92
C VAL A 498 -2.24 7.28 -3.22
N PRO A 499 -2.81 8.41 -3.68
CA PRO A 499 -2.34 9.07 -4.90
C PRO A 499 -0.95 9.69 -4.70
N TRP A 500 -0.14 9.73 -5.75
CA TRP A 500 1.20 10.35 -5.69
C TRP A 500 1.16 11.83 -5.25
N LYS A 501 0.16 12.58 -5.74
CA LYS A 501 -0.17 13.91 -5.22
C LYS A 501 -1.30 13.75 -4.18
N PRO A 502 -1.08 14.10 -2.90
CA PRO A 502 -2.13 14.04 -1.87
C PRO A 502 -3.34 14.89 -2.24
N GLN A 503 -4.54 14.37 -1.96
CA GLN A 503 -5.83 15.01 -2.24
C GLN A 503 -6.81 14.62 -1.13
N TYR A 504 -7.65 15.58 -0.72
CA TYR A 504 -8.77 15.32 0.17
C TYR A 504 -9.87 14.56 -0.59
N ASN A 505 -10.24 13.39 -0.08
CA ASN A 505 -11.26 12.52 -0.65
C ASN A 505 -12.30 12.18 0.40
N GLU A 506 -13.57 12.30 0.02
CA GLU A 506 -14.72 11.87 0.82
C GLU A 506 -14.66 10.35 1.04
N LYS A 507 -14.72 9.88 2.29
CA LYS A 507 -14.64 8.43 2.60
C LYS A 507 -15.55 7.95 3.73
N PHE A 508 -15.97 8.81 4.66
CA PHE A 508 -16.92 8.44 5.72
C PHE A 508 -17.99 9.50 5.93
N HIS A 509 -19.18 9.07 6.36
CA HIS A 509 -20.21 9.93 6.94
C HIS A 509 -20.42 9.56 8.40
N ILE A 510 -20.59 10.57 9.24
CA ILE A 510 -20.99 10.47 10.65
C ILE A 510 -22.38 11.07 10.76
N LYS A 511 -23.34 10.36 11.36
CA LYS A 511 -24.64 10.89 11.73
C LYS A 511 -24.73 10.91 13.25
N LEU A 512 -24.90 12.10 13.81
CA LEU A 512 -24.97 12.36 15.25
C LEU A 512 -26.41 12.80 15.60
N THR A 513 -27.04 12.13 16.56
CA THR A 513 -28.46 12.33 16.90
C THR A 513 -28.69 13.26 18.09
N LYS A 514 -27.69 13.37 18.97
CA LYS A 514 -27.73 14.18 20.20
C LYS A 514 -26.45 15.00 20.31
N GLU A 515 -26.53 16.17 20.95
CA GLU A 515 -25.35 16.98 21.23
C GLU A 515 -24.37 16.16 22.11
N SER A 516 -23.12 16.05 21.70
CA SER A 516 -22.17 15.11 22.32
C SER A 516 -20.71 15.53 22.11
N PRO A 517 -19.81 15.27 23.09
CA PRO A 517 -18.37 15.38 22.85
C PRO A 517 -17.94 14.31 21.84
N LEU A 518 -17.06 14.68 20.89
CA LEU A 518 -16.48 13.74 19.92
C LEU A 518 -14.95 13.68 20.06
N VAL A 519 -14.40 12.47 20.13
CA VAL A 519 -12.97 12.23 19.84
C VAL A 519 -12.89 11.41 18.56
N LEU A 520 -12.07 11.85 17.62
CA LEU A 520 -12.06 11.35 16.26
C LEU A 520 -10.63 10.99 15.87
N VAL A 521 -10.39 9.75 15.43
CA VAL A 521 -9.05 9.21 15.21
C VAL A 521 -8.95 8.53 13.86
N LEU A 522 -8.02 8.99 13.04
CA LEU A 522 -7.61 8.33 11.80
C LEU A 522 -6.26 7.64 12.06
N SER A 523 -6.20 6.34 11.84
CA SER A 523 -5.03 5.52 12.19
C SER A 523 -4.64 4.56 11.08
N GLN A 524 -3.36 4.25 10.97
CA GLN A 524 -2.84 3.15 10.16
C GLN A 524 -2.53 1.93 11.03
N LEU A 525 -2.25 0.77 10.42
CA LEU A 525 -1.85 -0.45 11.14
C LEU A 525 -0.53 -0.23 11.90
N ASP A 526 -0.44 -0.70 13.15
CA ASP A 526 0.83 -0.76 13.88
C ASP A 526 1.83 -1.69 13.16
N THR A 527 2.89 -1.12 12.58
CA THR A 527 3.92 -1.91 11.89
C THR A 527 4.81 -2.71 12.82
N ARG A 528 4.80 -2.41 14.12
CA ARG A 528 5.69 -2.99 15.15
C ARG A 528 5.47 -4.49 15.32
N TYR A 529 4.21 -4.97 15.23
CA TYR A 529 3.90 -6.40 15.41
C TYR A 529 4.13 -7.28 14.16
N PHE A 530 4.44 -6.68 13.01
CA PHE A 530 4.89 -7.38 11.80
C PHE A 530 6.24 -6.84 11.26
N ARG A 531 7.11 -6.37 12.17
CA ARG A 531 8.36 -5.67 11.87
C ARG A 531 9.32 -6.50 11.00
N GLY A 532 9.49 -6.03 9.77
CA GLY A 532 10.22 -6.70 8.68
C GLY A 532 9.39 -6.96 7.44
N LEU A 533 8.06 -6.90 7.50
CA LEU A 533 7.17 -7.05 6.33
C LEU A 533 6.42 -5.76 5.94
N GLN A 534 6.57 -4.66 6.68
CA GLN A 534 5.80 -3.43 6.51
C GLN A 534 5.90 -2.79 5.10
N GLY A 535 6.99 -3.03 4.38
CA GLY A 535 7.21 -2.59 3.01
C GLY A 535 7.93 -1.25 2.89
N GLN A 536 7.88 -0.66 1.69
CA GLN A 536 8.66 0.52 1.28
C GLN A 536 7.94 1.87 1.46
N TYR A 537 6.68 1.86 1.90
CA TYR A 537 5.84 3.06 1.95
C TYR A 537 5.57 3.50 3.37
N ASN A 538 5.96 4.73 3.68
CA ASN A 538 5.56 5.46 4.89
C ASN A 538 4.36 6.36 4.53
N PHE A 539 3.39 6.47 5.42
CA PHE A 539 2.19 7.29 5.20
C PHE A 539 2.04 8.34 6.29
N ARG A 540 1.64 9.56 5.91
CA ARG A 540 1.22 10.61 6.85
C ARG A 540 -0.26 10.88 6.63
N LEU A 541 -1.00 11.01 7.73
CA LEU A 541 -2.46 11.01 7.75
C LEU A 541 -3.00 12.42 8.03
N GLN A 542 -4.06 12.83 7.36
CA GLN A 542 -4.83 14.05 7.65
C GLN A 542 -6.32 13.81 7.40
N PHE A 543 -7.20 14.48 8.15
CA PHE A 543 -8.61 14.59 7.79
C PHE A 543 -9.21 15.97 8.11
N ARG A 544 -10.35 16.24 7.48
CA ARG A 544 -11.24 17.39 7.73
C ARG A 544 -12.66 16.87 7.95
N ILE A 545 -13.43 17.61 8.74
CA ILE A 545 -14.86 17.39 8.93
C ILE A 545 -15.60 18.57 8.31
N HIS A 546 -16.58 18.28 7.48
CA HIS A 546 -17.51 19.26 6.91
C HIS A 546 -18.92 18.96 7.40
N GLU A 547 -19.81 19.95 7.41
CA GLU A 547 -21.25 19.69 7.51
C GLU A 547 -21.76 19.14 6.17
N GLU A 548 -22.78 18.28 6.21
CA GLU A 548 -23.37 17.76 4.97
C GLU A 548 -24.00 18.89 4.15
N GLY A 549 -23.46 19.12 2.94
CA GLY A 549 -23.90 20.20 2.06
C GLY A 549 -23.08 21.49 2.13
N SER A 550 -22.00 21.57 2.93
CA SER A 550 -21.07 22.72 2.93
C SER A 550 -20.62 23.10 1.51
N PRO A 551 -20.79 24.36 1.07
CA PRO A 551 -20.64 24.74 -0.35
C PRO A 551 -19.19 24.88 -0.83
N GLY A 552 -18.17 24.66 0.02
CA GLY A 552 -16.76 24.88 -0.32
C GLY A 552 -15.80 23.89 0.33
N ALA A 553 -14.74 23.49 -0.41
CA ALA A 553 -13.77 22.49 0.05
C ALA A 553 -12.85 22.95 1.21
N GLU A 554 -12.82 24.24 1.55
CA GLU A 554 -12.16 24.80 2.74
C GLU A 554 -13.15 25.19 3.85
N ASP A 555 -14.46 24.99 3.64
CA ASP A 555 -15.52 25.24 4.61
C ASP A 555 -15.65 24.01 5.54
N TYR A 556 -14.66 23.80 6.40
CA TYR A 556 -14.58 22.69 7.35
C TYR A 556 -14.79 23.15 8.80
N VAL A 557 -15.48 22.33 9.59
CA VAL A 557 -15.66 22.54 11.04
C VAL A 557 -14.32 22.42 11.76
N VAL A 558 -13.54 21.38 11.44
CA VAL A 558 -12.20 21.17 12.01
C VAL A 558 -11.31 20.36 11.08
N ARG A 559 -9.99 20.44 11.32
CA ARG A 559 -8.95 19.62 10.71
C ARG A 559 -8.26 18.80 11.81
N SER A 560 -7.80 17.59 11.50
CA SER A 560 -6.96 16.81 12.40
C SER A 560 -5.65 17.53 12.74
N HIS A 561 -5.06 17.19 13.88
CA HIS A 561 -3.69 17.63 14.21
C HIS A 561 -2.67 17.14 13.17
N GLY A 562 -1.49 17.77 13.19
CA GLY A 562 -0.37 17.38 12.35
C GLY A 562 0.22 16.03 12.76
N ASN A 563 0.76 15.32 11.78
CA ASN A 563 1.52 14.08 11.93
C ASN A 563 2.99 14.49 11.78
N TYR A 564 3.64 14.90 12.89
CA TYR A 564 4.97 15.53 12.85
C TYR A 564 6.07 14.54 13.27
N LEU A 565 5.89 13.88 14.41
CA LEU A 565 6.78 12.85 14.94
C LEU A 565 6.06 11.50 15.16
N MET A 566 4.77 11.52 15.49
CA MET A 566 3.94 10.32 15.60
C MET A 566 3.31 9.97 14.25
N ASP A 567 3.65 8.82 13.65
CA ASP A 567 3.12 8.42 12.33
C ASP A 567 1.82 7.59 12.41
N ARG A 568 1.64 6.79 13.48
CA ARG A 568 0.58 5.79 13.64
C ARG A 568 -0.86 6.30 13.54
N SER A 569 -1.12 7.50 14.05
CA SER A 569 -2.46 8.08 14.16
C SER A 569 -2.44 9.61 14.10
N VAL A 570 -3.57 10.20 13.71
CA VAL A 570 -3.90 11.61 13.97
C VAL A 570 -5.29 11.69 14.61
N SER A 571 -5.44 12.58 15.57
CA SER A 571 -6.65 12.76 16.37
C SER A 571 -7.17 14.20 16.28
N VAL A 572 -8.45 14.38 16.63
CA VAL A 572 -9.01 15.66 17.06
C VAL A 572 -10.08 15.40 18.13
N GLU A 573 -10.26 16.37 19.02
CA GLU A 573 -11.15 16.31 20.16
C GLU A 573 -12.02 17.57 20.17
N LEU A 574 -13.34 17.37 20.29
CA LEU A 574 -14.36 18.41 20.16
C LEU A 574 -15.26 18.32 21.41
N PRO A 575 -15.13 19.27 22.37
CA PRO A 575 -15.82 19.17 23.66
C PRO A 575 -17.35 19.14 23.60
N SER A 576 -17.93 19.72 22.54
CA SER A 576 -19.32 19.48 22.15
C SER A 576 -19.46 19.61 20.63
N MET A 577 -20.36 18.82 20.05
CA MET A 577 -20.78 18.88 18.66
C MET A 577 -22.31 18.73 18.59
N PRO A 578 -23.03 19.59 17.85
CA PRO A 578 -24.49 19.54 17.78
C PRO A 578 -24.98 18.36 16.91
N PRO A 579 -26.26 17.96 17.04
CA PRO A 579 -26.86 16.94 16.18
C PRO A 579 -26.78 17.33 14.70
N GLY A 580 -26.40 16.38 13.84
CA GLY A 580 -26.23 16.65 12.41
C GLY A 580 -25.58 15.51 11.63
N ASN A 581 -25.54 15.69 10.31
CA ASN A 581 -24.80 14.84 9.38
C ASN A 581 -23.47 15.51 9.03
N TYR A 582 -22.37 14.77 9.17
CA TYR A 582 -21.01 15.25 9.00
C TYR A 582 -20.22 14.39 8.03
N VAL A 583 -19.43 15.03 7.18
CA VAL A 583 -18.69 14.40 6.08
C VAL A 583 -17.20 14.44 6.35
N VAL A 584 -16.55 13.27 6.36
CA VAL A 584 -15.11 13.13 6.63
C VAL A 584 -14.33 13.01 5.33
N PHE A 585 -13.57 14.06 5.04
CA PHE A 585 -12.62 14.10 3.94
C PHE A 585 -11.23 13.74 4.46
N MET A 586 -10.66 12.63 3.98
CA MET A 586 -9.29 12.22 4.33
C MET A 586 -8.29 12.61 3.24
N SER A 587 -7.09 12.98 3.65
CA SER A 587 -5.92 13.13 2.77
C SER A 587 -4.80 12.26 3.32
N ILE A 588 -4.26 11.38 2.49
CA ILE A 588 -3.10 10.55 2.82
C ILE A 588 -1.97 10.97 1.89
N SER A 589 -0.79 11.22 2.45
CA SER A 589 0.44 11.34 1.68
C SER A 589 1.27 10.07 1.87
N GLY A 590 1.88 9.60 0.78
CA GLY A 590 2.78 8.45 0.79
C GLY A 590 4.19 8.88 0.38
N GLU A 591 5.20 8.32 1.04
CA GLU A 591 6.61 8.51 0.73
C GLU A 591 7.25 7.11 0.55
N ARG A 592 8.01 6.90 -0.53
CA ARG A 592 8.62 5.58 -0.82
C ARG A 592 10.12 5.60 -0.53
N ASP A 593 10.56 4.78 0.40
CA ASP A 593 11.98 4.56 0.69
C ASP A 593 12.49 3.29 -0.01
N THR A 594 13.26 3.49 -1.09
CA THR A 594 13.87 2.40 -1.86
C THR A 594 15.06 1.74 -1.17
N ARG A 595 15.51 2.25 -0.02
CA ARG A 595 16.55 1.61 0.82
C ARG A 595 15.98 0.45 1.65
N ILE A 596 14.67 0.44 1.86
CA ILE A 596 13.95 -0.64 2.54
C ILE A 596 13.60 -1.71 1.49
N PRO A 597 13.76 -3.02 1.76
CA PRO A 597 13.28 -4.05 0.84
C PRO A 597 11.74 -4.08 0.82
N SER A 598 11.16 -4.33 -0.35
CA SER A 598 9.72 -4.61 -0.46
C SER A 598 9.35 -5.89 0.28
N THR A 599 8.07 -6.03 0.67
CA THR A 599 7.55 -7.23 1.34
C THR A 599 7.83 -8.49 0.52
N GLU A 600 7.75 -8.42 -0.81
CA GLU A 600 8.12 -9.52 -1.70
C GLU A 600 9.62 -9.87 -1.63
N GLU A 601 10.52 -8.89 -1.61
CA GLU A 601 11.97 -9.13 -1.54
C GLU A 601 12.36 -9.77 -0.21
N VAL A 602 11.72 -9.38 0.90
CA VAL A 602 11.90 -10.05 2.19
C VAL A 602 11.44 -11.51 2.11
N ILE A 603 10.26 -11.80 1.55
CA ILE A 603 9.77 -13.19 1.39
C ILE A 603 10.72 -13.98 0.46
N LYS A 604 11.18 -13.40 -0.65
CA LYS A 604 12.17 -14.01 -1.57
C LYS A 604 13.50 -14.30 -0.87
N ARG A 605 13.94 -13.42 0.04
CA ARG A 605 15.16 -13.59 0.88
C ARG A 605 14.99 -14.74 1.87
N GLU A 606 13.91 -14.73 2.66
CA GLU A 606 13.66 -15.72 3.71
C GLU A 606 13.40 -17.13 3.16
N CYS A 607 12.63 -17.22 2.06
CA CYS A 607 12.32 -18.50 1.42
C CYS A 607 13.46 -19.04 0.55
N LYS A 608 14.55 -18.28 0.32
CA LYS A 608 15.67 -18.64 -0.59
C LYS A 608 16.25 -20.04 -0.30
N ASN A 609 16.37 -20.39 0.98
CA ASN A 609 16.96 -21.65 1.42
C ASN A 609 16.01 -22.85 1.38
N ARG A 610 14.72 -22.65 1.03
CA ARG A 610 13.66 -23.68 1.00
C ARG A 610 13.56 -24.52 2.29
N LYS A 611 13.78 -23.89 3.44
CA LYS A 611 13.59 -24.46 4.77
C LYS A 611 12.39 -23.81 5.44
N GLU A 612 11.80 -24.52 6.40
CA GLU A 612 10.81 -23.94 7.31
C GLU A 612 11.43 -22.78 8.10
N ASN A 613 10.70 -21.66 8.20
CA ASN A 613 11.14 -20.44 8.87
C ASN A 613 10.04 -19.99 9.85
N GLU A 614 10.18 -20.42 11.10
CA GLU A 614 9.20 -20.13 12.17
C GLU A 614 8.99 -18.62 12.40
N LYS A 615 10.03 -17.80 12.22
CA LYS A 615 9.92 -16.35 12.39
C LYS A 615 9.13 -15.73 11.24
N LEU A 616 9.40 -16.11 9.99
CA LEU A 616 8.59 -15.70 8.84
C LEU A 616 7.13 -16.15 9.00
N ALA A 617 6.88 -17.37 9.47
CA ALA A 617 5.53 -17.87 9.70
C ALA A 617 4.78 -17.02 10.74
N LYS A 618 5.39 -16.72 11.90
CA LYS A 618 4.78 -15.88 12.95
C LYS A 618 4.55 -14.44 12.48
N VAL A 619 5.55 -13.82 11.85
CA VAL A 619 5.48 -12.42 11.37
C VAL A 619 4.54 -12.29 10.17
N GLY A 620 4.46 -13.31 9.31
CA GLY A 620 3.51 -13.38 8.21
C GLY A 620 2.06 -13.56 8.68
N GLN A 621 1.81 -14.42 9.68
CA GLN A 621 0.48 -14.55 10.27
C GLN A 621 0.01 -13.24 10.92
N ALA A 622 0.93 -12.50 11.56
CA ALA A 622 0.67 -11.16 12.09
C ALA A 622 0.34 -10.15 10.98
N TYR A 623 1.11 -10.14 9.88
CA TYR A 623 0.88 -9.28 8.72
C TYR A 623 -0.48 -9.54 8.05
N ASP A 624 -0.83 -10.81 7.87
CA ASP A 624 -2.06 -11.27 7.23
C ASP A 624 -3.28 -10.93 8.09
N LEU A 625 -3.18 -11.11 9.42
CA LEU A 625 -4.20 -10.65 10.38
C LEU A 625 -4.40 -9.13 10.27
N ALA A 626 -3.32 -8.34 10.23
CA ALA A 626 -3.38 -6.89 10.13
C ALA A 626 -4.09 -6.42 8.84
N HIS A 627 -3.68 -6.95 7.69
CA HIS A 627 -4.22 -6.57 6.38
C HIS A 627 -5.63 -7.13 6.12
N SER A 628 -6.04 -8.19 6.84
CA SER A 628 -7.41 -8.72 6.77
C SER A 628 -8.50 -7.70 7.13
N LYS A 629 -8.17 -6.67 7.95
CA LYS A 629 -9.08 -5.60 8.35
C LYS A 629 -9.68 -4.83 7.17
N ALA A 630 -8.89 -4.65 6.09
CA ALA A 630 -9.35 -3.96 4.87
C ALA A 630 -9.86 -4.90 3.77
N ALA A 631 -9.76 -6.22 3.93
CA ALA A 631 -9.97 -7.18 2.85
C ALA A 631 -11.39 -7.12 2.26
N ALA A 632 -12.41 -6.90 3.10
CA ALA A 632 -13.80 -6.75 2.66
C ALA A 632 -14.01 -5.50 1.78
N HIS A 633 -13.46 -4.35 2.21
CA HIS A 633 -13.53 -3.09 1.45
C HIS A 633 -12.77 -3.19 0.12
N LEU A 634 -11.56 -3.73 0.13
CA LEU A 634 -10.73 -3.91 -1.06
C LEU A 634 -11.35 -4.88 -2.08
N LYS A 635 -11.99 -5.96 -1.62
CA LYS A 635 -12.78 -6.85 -2.48
C LYS A 635 -13.96 -6.10 -3.13
N ARG A 636 -14.73 -5.33 -2.34
CA ARG A 636 -15.88 -4.54 -2.84
C ARG A 636 -15.43 -3.48 -3.86
N LEU A 637 -14.28 -2.81 -3.63
CA LEU A 637 -13.65 -1.91 -4.61
C LEU A 637 -13.27 -2.62 -5.92
N ALA A 638 -12.65 -3.79 -5.84
CA ALA A 638 -12.27 -4.57 -7.03
C ALA A 638 -13.50 -5.00 -7.86
N GLU A 639 -14.61 -5.36 -7.21
CA GLU A 639 -15.87 -5.69 -7.89
C GLU A 639 -16.51 -4.47 -8.58
N VAL A 640 -16.52 -3.30 -7.92
CA VAL A 640 -17.00 -2.03 -8.51
C VAL A 640 -16.14 -1.63 -9.72
N ARG A 641 -14.81 -1.75 -9.60
CA ARG A 641 -13.87 -1.45 -10.68
C ARG A 641 -14.03 -2.38 -11.87
N LYS A 642 -14.14 -3.70 -11.65
CA LYS A 642 -14.42 -4.69 -12.70
C LYS A 642 -15.73 -4.38 -13.46
N LYS A 643 -16.77 -3.90 -12.79
CA LYS A 643 -18.01 -3.41 -13.42
C LYS A 643 -17.75 -2.14 -14.27
N SER A 644 -17.07 -1.15 -13.71
CA SER A 644 -16.72 0.12 -14.37
C SER A 644 -15.83 -0.07 -15.62
N GLU A 645 -14.81 -0.91 -15.52
CA GLU A 645 -13.90 -1.27 -16.62
C GLU A 645 -14.61 -2.06 -17.71
N SER A 646 -15.49 -3.01 -17.34
CA SER A 646 -16.33 -3.72 -18.31
C SER A 646 -17.25 -2.76 -19.08
N LYS A 647 -17.85 -1.78 -18.40
CA LYS A 647 -18.64 -0.71 -19.04
C LYS A 647 -17.79 0.13 -20.00
N LYS A 648 -16.65 0.67 -19.53
CA LYS A 648 -15.69 1.44 -20.35
C LYS A 648 -15.20 0.65 -21.58
N ALA A 649 -14.86 -0.63 -21.42
CA ALA A 649 -14.43 -1.49 -22.51
C ALA A 649 -15.58 -1.79 -23.49
N SER A 650 -16.82 -1.95 -23.00
CA SER A 650 -18.01 -2.12 -23.86
C SER A 650 -18.32 -0.85 -24.67
N GLU A 651 -18.23 0.32 -24.03
CA GLU A 651 -18.36 1.62 -24.69
C GLU A 651 -17.24 1.88 -25.71
N SER A 652 -15.99 1.52 -25.38
CA SER A 652 -14.86 1.59 -26.33
C SER A 652 -15.12 0.70 -27.55
N ARG A 653 -15.46 -0.58 -27.35
CA ARG A 653 -15.89 -1.49 -28.43
C ARG A 653 -17.10 -0.96 -29.22
N ARG A 654 -18.02 -0.20 -28.59
CA ARG A 654 -19.17 0.44 -29.29
C ARG A 654 -18.70 1.62 -30.14
N LYS A 655 -17.82 2.49 -29.63
CA LYS A 655 -17.20 3.61 -30.35
C LYS A 655 -16.34 3.13 -31.52
N GLU A 656 -15.56 2.06 -31.32
CA GLU A 656 -14.75 1.45 -32.38
C GLU A 656 -15.60 0.79 -33.46
N ARG A 657 -16.61 -0.03 -33.09
CA ARG A 657 -17.55 -0.60 -34.07
C ARG A 657 -18.28 0.49 -34.86
N ARG A 658 -18.63 1.63 -34.22
CA ARG A 658 -19.16 2.81 -34.90
C ARG A 658 -18.14 3.41 -35.88
N LYS A 659 -16.91 3.71 -35.45
CA LYS A 659 -15.83 4.26 -36.30
C LYS A 659 -15.53 3.35 -37.50
N ASN A 660 -15.56 2.03 -37.31
CA ASN A 660 -15.35 1.04 -38.36
C ASN A 660 -16.57 0.89 -39.28
N TRP A 661 -17.80 1.10 -38.79
CA TRP A 661 -19.00 1.23 -39.62
C TRP A 661 -18.97 2.51 -40.46
N GLU A 662 -18.60 3.65 -39.87
CA GLU A 662 -18.47 4.95 -40.55
C GLU A 662 -17.41 4.87 -41.66
N LYS A 663 -16.22 4.30 -41.38
CA LYS A 663 -15.22 3.97 -42.41
C LYS A 663 -15.78 3.10 -43.54
N ARG A 664 -16.57 2.05 -43.23
CA ARG A 664 -17.19 1.16 -44.22
C ARG A 664 -18.24 1.87 -45.08
N GLN A 665 -19.01 2.81 -44.52
CA GLN A 665 -19.96 3.60 -45.31
C GLN A 665 -19.25 4.60 -46.22
N ILE A 666 -18.25 5.33 -45.71
CA ILE A 666 -17.41 6.24 -46.52
C ILE A 666 -16.74 5.47 -47.68
N GLY A 667 -16.20 4.28 -47.41
CA GLY A 667 -15.63 3.40 -48.43
C GLY A 667 -16.64 2.95 -49.49
N ARG A 668 -17.89 2.63 -49.09
CA ARG A 668 -18.99 2.33 -50.04
C ARG A 668 -19.34 3.55 -50.90
N ASP A 669 -19.50 4.72 -50.30
CA ASP A 669 -19.85 5.95 -51.01
C ASP A 669 -18.77 6.36 -52.02
N ILE A 670 -17.49 6.22 -51.64
CA ILE A 670 -16.35 6.40 -52.55
C ILE A 670 -16.44 5.39 -53.70
N ASN A 671 -16.65 4.11 -53.42
CA ASN A 671 -16.71 3.06 -54.45
C ASN A 671 -17.91 3.25 -55.40
N VAL A 672 -19.08 3.64 -54.89
CA VAL A 672 -20.27 3.98 -55.70
C VAL A 672 -20.00 5.22 -56.58
N LYS A 673 -19.37 6.27 -56.03
CA LYS A 673 -18.96 7.45 -56.81
C LYS A 673 -17.94 7.08 -57.89
N GLN A 674 -16.97 6.21 -57.58
CA GLN A 674 -15.95 5.76 -58.52
C GLN A 674 -16.52 4.85 -59.62
N SER A 675 -17.45 3.95 -59.28
CA SER A 675 -18.19 3.14 -60.25
C SER A 675 -18.99 4.02 -61.21
N ARG A 676 -19.71 5.04 -60.71
CA ARG A 676 -20.43 6.01 -61.55
C ARG A 676 -19.50 6.81 -62.47
N LYS A 677 -18.33 7.26 -61.97
CA LYS A 677 -17.28 7.91 -62.81
C LYS A 677 -16.77 6.97 -63.91
N ASN A 678 -16.47 5.73 -63.56
CA ASN A 678 -15.96 4.72 -64.49
C ASN A 678 -16.99 4.34 -65.56
N GLU A 679 -18.26 4.22 -65.17
CA GLU A 679 -19.36 3.96 -66.10
C GLU A 679 -19.62 5.15 -67.03
N ALA A 680 -19.64 6.39 -66.53
CA ALA A 680 -19.73 7.58 -67.36
C ALA A 680 -18.56 7.69 -68.35
N LYS A 681 -17.32 7.37 -67.92
CA LYS A 681 -16.14 7.29 -68.80
C LYS A 681 -16.30 6.21 -69.88
N LYS A 682 -16.84 5.04 -69.53
CA LYS A 682 -17.15 3.93 -70.44
C LYS A 682 -18.28 4.27 -71.43
N GLN A 683 -19.27 5.05 -71.01
CA GLN A 683 -20.33 5.57 -71.89
C GLN A 683 -19.79 6.63 -72.85
N LYS A 684 -18.98 7.60 -72.37
CA LYS A 684 -18.33 8.61 -73.23
C LYS A 684 -17.45 7.96 -74.29
N LEU A 685 -16.60 7.00 -73.92
CA LEU A 685 -15.74 6.25 -74.85
C LEU A 685 -16.56 5.47 -75.90
N LYS A 686 -17.72 4.91 -75.51
CA LYS A 686 -18.65 4.27 -76.46
C LYS A 686 -19.30 5.26 -77.43
N ALA A 687 -19.69 6.44 -76.95
CA ALA A 687 -20.28 7.50 -77.78
C ALA A 687 -19.24 8.06 -78.76
N GLU A 688 -18.03 8.33 -78.30
CA GLU A 688 -16.89 8.78 -79.11
C GLU A 688 -16.51 7.75 -80.18
N LYS A 689 -16.45 6.45 -79.83
CA LYS A 689 -16.21 5.38 -80.82
C LYS A 689 -17.34 5.24 -81.84
N ARG A 690 -18.61 5.49 -81.45
CA ARG A 690 -19.76 5.53 -82.40
C ARG A 690 -19.64 6.72 -83.35
N ALA A 691 -19.43 7.93 -82.81
CA ALA A 691 -19.27 9.14 -83.60
C ALA A 691 -18.10 9.04 -84.59
N ARG A 692 -17.00 8.38 -84.22
CA ARG A 692 -15.88 8.14 -85.14
C ARG A 692 -16.26 7.21 -86.31
N ILE A 693 -16.98 6.11 -86.04
CA ILE A 693 -17.49 5.19 -87.08
C ILE A 693 -18.51 5.89 -88.00
N GLU A 694 -19.31 6.79 -87.44
CA GLU A 694 -20.31 7.59 -88.17
C GLU A 694 -19.65 8.66 -89.05
N ALA A 695 -18.61 9.33 -88.54
CA ALA A 695 -17.77 10.24 -89.32
C ALA A 695 -16.97 9.51 -90.43
N GLU A 696 -16.42 8.32 -90.14
CA GLU A 696 -15.76 7.45 -91.13
C GLU A 696 -16.76 7.06 -92.26
N ARG A 697 -18.02 6.77 -91.93
CA ARG A 697 -19.10 6.51 -92.91
C ARG A 697 -19.45 7.74 -93.74
N HIS A 698 -19.66 8.90 -93.13
CA HIS A 698 -19.97 10.13 -93.86
C HIS A 698 -18.81 10.58 -94.76
N ALA A 699 -17.55 10.43 -94.32
CA ALA A 699 -16.38 10.69 -95.15
C ALA A 699 -16.27 9.73 -96.35
N ALA A 700 -16.66 8.46 -96.19
CA ALA A 700 -16.74 7.51 -97.30
C ALA A 700 -17.84 7.88 -98.31
N GLN A 701 -19.01 8.32 -97.82
CA GLN A 701 -20.11 8.81 -98.67
C GLN A 701 -19.73 10.09 -99.44
N ALA A 702 -19.07 11.05 -98.79
CA ALA A 702 -18.59 12.27 -99.44
C ALA A 702 -17.59 11.97 -100.57
N ARG A 703 -16.62 11.09 -100.32
CA ARG A 703 -15.64 10.64 -101.34
C ARG A 703 -16.29 9.89 -102.51
N ALA A 704 -17.41 9.19 -102.29
CA ALA A 704 -18.19 8.58 -103.36
C ALA A 704 -18.93 9.64 -104.20
N ALA A 705 -19.47 10.67 -103.57
CA ALA A 705 -20.13 11.80 -104.25
C ALA A 705 -19.13 12.63 -105.09
N GLU A 706 -17.92 12.90 -104.56
CA GLU A 706 -16.86 13.59 -105.32
C GLU A 706 -16.43 12.81 -106.56
N ARG A 707 -16.30 11.48 -106.48
CA ARG A 707 -15.99 10.63 -107.65
C ARG A 707 -17.08 10.72 -108.72
N ALA A 708 -18.35 10.60 -108.33
CA ALA A 708 -19.49 10.72 -109.26
C ALA A 708 -19.61 12.13 -109.88
N ALA A 709 -19.14 13.18 -109.20
CA ALA A 709 -19.04 14.53 -109.75
C ALA A 709 -17.87 14.67 -110.75
N ALA A 710 -16.72 14.09 -110.43
CA ALA A 710 -15.54 14.09 -111.31
C ALA A 710 -15.79 13.34 -112.64
N GLU A 711 -16.48 12.19 -112.59
CA GLU A 711 -16.86 11.43 -113.79
C GLU A 711 -17.77 12.24 -114.73
N LYS A 712 -18.76 12.97 -114.18
CA LYS A 712 -19.60 13.89 -114.96
C LYS A 712 -18.84 15.07 -115.55
N ALA A 713 -17.85 15.60 -114.83
CA ALA A 713 -17.00 16.69 -115.31
C ALA A 713 -16.02 16.24 -116.41
N ALA A 714 -15.64 14.96 -116.45
CA ALA A 714 -14.83 14.38 -117.52
C ALA A 714 -15.64 14.23 -118.83
N ALA A 715 -16.87 13.71 -118.75
CA ALA A 715 -17.74 13.51 -119.92
C ALA A 715 -17.93 14.80 -120.75
N HIS A 716 -18.26 15.93 -120.10
CA HIS A 716 -18.51 17.21 -120.76
C HIS A 716 -17.26 17.80 -121.47
N ARG A 717 -16.05 17.27 -121.24
CA ARG A 717 -14.83 17.71 -121.94
C ARG A 717 -14.51 16.90 -123.19
N ALA A 718 -15.13 15.74 -123.40
CA ALA A 718 -14.95 14.95 -124.61
C ALA A 718 -15.68 15.59 -125.81
N ASP A 719 -16.97 15.88 -125.66
CA ASP A 719 -17.86 16.31 -126.75
C ASP A 719 -17.43 17.62 -127.46
N CYS A 720 -16.57 18.43 -126.84
CA CYS A 720 -16.18 19.75 -127.36
C CYS A 720 -14.88 19.74 -128.19
N ALA A 721 -14.19 18.59 -128.33
CA ALA A 721 -12.90 18.49 -129.01
C ALA A 721 -12.95 17.85 -130.41
N GLU A 722 -14.00 17.10 -130.73
CA GLU A 722 -14.02 16.20 -131.90
C GLU A 722 -14.23 16.94 -133.24
N CYS A 723 -15.04 18.00 -133.27
CA CYS A 723 -15.50 18.63 -134.51
C CYS A 723 -14.44 19.43 -135.29
N GLN A 724 -13.24 19.66 -134.75
CA GLN A 724 -12.22 20.53 -135.37
C GLN A 724 -10.90 19.81 -135.70
N ARG A 725 -10.96 18.51 -136.00
CA ARG A 725 -9.80 17.69 -136.45
C ARG A 725 -10.06 16.79 -137.66
N GLN A 726 -11.10 17.06 -138.46
CA GLN A 726 -11.30 16.45 -139.79
C GLN A 726 -11.02 17.41 -140.96
N ALA A 727 -10.08 18.31 -140.72
CA ALA A 727 -9.16 18.91 -141.69
C ALA A 727 -7.81 19.00 -140.94
N ASP A 728 -6.67 18.53 -141.44
CA ASP A 728 -6.33 18.10 -142.79
C ASP A 728 -5.20 17.06 -142.78
N LEU A 729 -5.13 16.22 -143.83
CA LEU A 729 -3.96 15.39 -144.25
C LEU A 729 -3.54 14.26 -143.26
N GLN A 730 -3.09 13.08 -143.68
CA GLN A 730 -2.87 12.53 -145.02
C GLN A 730 -2.98 10.99 -144.95
N ALA A 731 -3.33 10.33 -146.05
CA ALA A 731 -3.26 8.87 -146.14
C ALA A 731 -1.90 8.43 -146.70
N ALA A 732 -1.25 7.47 -146.03
CA ALA A 732 -0.09 6.68 -146.50
C ALA A 732 1.22 7.47 -146.84
N GLU A 733 2.43 6.94 -146.68
CA GLU A 733 2.88 5.66 -146.11
C GLU A 733 4.37 5.76 -145.68
N ALA A 734 4.79 4.75 -144.91
CA ALA A 734 6.14 4.35 -144.50
C ALA A 734 6.66 4.86 -143.13
N ASP A 735 7.36 4.05 -142.33
CA ASP A 735 8.02 2.78 -142.68
C ASP A 735 7.77 1.60 -141.69
N ASN A 736 8.13 0.41 -142.17
CA ASN A 736 8.08 -0.93 -141.59
C ASN A 736 8.70 -1.08 -140.17
N ALA A 737 8.53 -2.18 -139.41
CA ALA A 737 7.48 -3.23 -139.33
C ALA A 737 7.82 -4.18 -138.14
N SER A 738 6.84 -5.00 -137.73
CA SER A 738 6.89 -6.40 -137.24
C SER A 738 8.26 -7.06 -136.86
N THR A 739 8.38 -7.97 -135.86
CA THR A 739 7.39 -8.98 -135.39
C THR A 739 7.82 -9.64 -134.05
N ILE A 740 6.98 -10.56 -133.55
CA ILE A 740 7.14 -11.53 -132.43
C ILE A 740 6.65 -10.98 -131.08
N SER A 741 5.40 -11.23 -130.64
CA SER A 741 4.76 -12.54 -130.29
C SER A 741 5.24 -13.08 -128.94
N THR A 742 4.59 -12.73 -127.83
CA THR A 742 3.45 -13.46 -127.20
C THR A 742 3.81 -14.79 -126.52
N SER A 743 3.81 -14.79 -125.19
CA SER A 743 3.13 -15.78 -124.34
C SER A 743 2.85 -15.08 -122.98
N SER A 744 1.73 -15.23 -122.24
CA SER A 744 0.83 -16.35 -121.93
C SER A 744 1.49 -17.45 -121.06
N GLY A 745 0.84 -17.81 -119.95
CA GLY A 745 1.47 -18.47 -118.80
C GLY A 745 1.20 -17.66 -117.52
N ALA A 746 0.20 -17.95 -116.68
CA ALA A 746 -0.35 -19.23 -116.22
C ALA A 746 0.63 -20.04 -115.33
N THR A 747 0.19 -20.77 -114.30
CA THR A 747 -1.20 -21.25 -114.04
C THR A 747 -1.49 -21.33 -112.53
N GLN A 748 -2.77 -21.24 -112.15
CA GLN A 748 -3.24 -21.78 -110.86
C GLN A 748 -3.44 -23.29 -110.97
N TYR A 749 -2.90 -24.07 -110.04
CA TYR A 749 -3.37 -25.35 -109.46
C TYR A 749 -2.17 -25.92 -108.65
N THR A 750 -2.21 -26.25 -107.35
CA THR A 750 -3.06 -27.21 -106.59
C THR A 750 -2.92 -28.67 -107.09
N PRO A 751 -3.06 -29.71 -106.22
CA PRO A 751 -3.54 -29.69 -104.83
C PRO A 751 -2.66 -30.42 -103.79
N GLN A 752 -3.05 -30.27 -102.50
CA GLN A 752 -2.85 -31.22 -101.38
C GLN A 752 -1.40 -31.55 -100.92
N ASP A 753 -1.16 -31.98 -99.67
CA ASP A 753 -2.11 -32.47 -98.65
C ASP A 753 -1.84 -31.94 -97.21
N SER A 754 -2.65 -32.38 -96.25
CA SER A 754 -2.62 -32.05 -94.80
C SER A 754 -1.72 -33.03 -93.99
N PRO A 755 -1.62 -33.03 -92.63
CA PRO A 755 -2.21 -32.15 -91.58
C PRO A 755 -1.33 -31.76 -90.35
N LYS A 756 -1.78 -30.78 -89.52
CA LYS A 756 -1.47 -30.57 -88.06
C LYS A 756 0.01 -30.26 -87.67
N SER A 757 0.43 -29.74 -86.50
CA SER A 757 -0.10 -28.91 -85.36
C SER A 757 1.12 -28.63 -84.39
N GLU A 758 1.19 -27.77 -83.36
CA GLU A 758 0.33 -26.81 -82.63
C GLU A 758 1.20 -25.88 -81.72
N GLN A 759 0.63 -24.81 -81.11
CA GLN A 759 1.16 -24.01 -79.94
C GLN A 759 2.52 -23.24 -80.14
N SER A 760 2.94 -22.21 -79.37
CA SER A 760 2.32 -21.19 -78.47
C SER A 760 3.32 -20.02 -78.15
N HIS A 761 2.86 -18.94 -77.46
CA HIS A 761 3.61 -17.81 -76.82
C HIS A 761 4.33 -16.70 -77.64
N PRO A 762 4.15 -15.43 -77.21
CA PRO A 762 5.17 -14.34 -77.16
C PRO A 762 5.20 -13.61 -75.77
N ALA A 763 6.34 -13.16 -75.19
CA ALA A 763 7.20 -11.97 -75.45
C ALA A 763 6.64 -10.62 -74.89
N ASP A 764 7.38 -9.51 -74.69
CA ASP A 764 8.77 -9.21 -74.20
C ASP A 764 8.90 -7.65 -74.01
N ASP A 765 10.10 -7.15 -73.67
CA ASP A 765 10.47 -5.82 -73.12
C ASP A 765 10.55 -4.59 -74.11
N GLY A 766 10.82 -3.35 -73.61
CA GLY A 766 11.63 -2.37 -74.43
C GLY A 766 11.34 -0.84 -74.60
N LYS A 767 11.29 -0.03 -73.53
CA LYS A 767 11.80 1.40 -73.41
C LYS A 767 11.62 2.52 -74.51
N THR A 768 10.82 3.55 -74.15
CA THR A 768 11.18 5.01 -73.97
C THR A 768 11.56 5.99 -75.13
N LYS A 769 10.79 7.10 -75.31
CA LYS A 769 11.28 8.53 -75.38
C LYS A 769 10.21 9.66 -75.61
N VAL A 770 10.31 10.77 -74.84
CA VAL A 770 10.00 12.21 -75.18
C VAL A 770 8.51 12.66 -75.39
N GLN A 771 8.24 13.98 -75.49
CA GLN A 771 6.99 14.75 -75.18
C GLN A 771 6.77 15.96 -76.18
N VAL A 772 5.83 16.94 -76.15
CA VAL A 772 4.91 17.46 -75.07
C VAL A 772 3.46 17.90 -75.46
N PRO A 773 3.12 19.07 -76.09
CA PRO A 773 2.01 19.90 -75.54
C PRO A 773 0.84 20.41 -76.46
N SER A 774 -0.32 20.69 -75.81
CA SER A 774 -1.32 21.78 -76.09
C SER A 774 -2.22 21.80 -77.36
N SER A 775 -3.33 22.59 -77.49
CA SER A 775 -4.41 23.07 -76.55
C SER A 775 -5.48 23.97 -77.25
N GLY A 776 -6.78 23.95 -76.87
CA GLY A 776 -7.72 25.11 -77.06
C GLY A 776 -9.20 24.81 -77.48
N GLY A 777 -10.14 25.75 -77.20
CA GLY A 777 -11.52 25.80 -77.78
C GLY A 777 -12.73 26.20 -76.85
N PRO A 778 -13.51 27.30 -77.11
CA PRO A 778 -14.69 27.80 -76.33
C PRO A 778 -16.06 27.62 -77.11
N PRO A 779 -17.21 28.39 -77.01
CA PRO A 779 -17.68 29.50 -76.11
C PRO A 779 -19.23 29.57 -75.72
N HIS A 780 -19.63 30.64 -74.98
CA HIS A 780 -20.84 31.55 -75.12
C HIS A 780 -22.26 31.42 -74.45
N ILE A 781 -22.76 32.61 -73.97
CA ILE A 781 -24.17 33.16 -73.82
C ILE A 781 -24.84 33.28 -72.39
N THR A 782 -25.97 34.01 -72.22
CA THR A 782 -26.20 35.16 -71.25
C THR A 782 -27.42 35.19 -70.26
N GLN A 783 -27.26 35.89 -69.10
CA GLN A 783 -28.22 36.78 -68.33
C GLN A 783 -29.59 36.26 -67.75
N PRO A 784 -30.39 37.00 -66.90
CA PRO A 784 -30.21 38.26 -66.10
C PRO A 784 -30.58 38.17 -64.56
N ALA A 785 -30.76 39.32 -63.84
CA ALA A 785 -31.04 39.48 -62.37
C ALA A 785 -32.53 39.92 -62.06
N PRO A 786 -33.00 40.77 -61.06
CA PRO A 786 -32.35 41.71 -60.08
C PRO A 786 -33.04 42.00 -58.65
N VAL A 787 -32.40 42.87 -57.82
CA VAL A 787 -32.96 44.06 -57.04
C VAL A 787 -33.35 44.09 -55.50
N GLN A 788 -32.84 45.14 -54.80
CA GLN A 788 -33.29 45.90 -53.56
C GLN A 788 -33.34 45.24 -52.15
N ALA A 789 -33.22 45.93 -50.98
CA ALA A 789 -32.89 47.34 -50.57
C ALA A 789 -32.38 47.45 -49.09
N THR A 790 -32.15 48.67 -48.54
CA THR A 790 -31.51 49.03 -47.23
C THR A 790 -32.49 49.84 -46.30
N PRO A 791 -32.16 50.65 -45.25
CA PRO A 791 -30.92 50.93 -44.46
C PRO A 791 -31.06 51.18 -42.90
N ALA A 792 -29.94 51.49 -42.20
CA ALA A 792 -29.78 52.50 -41.10
C ALA A 792 -30.40 52.25 -39.66
N LYS A 793 -29.94 52.82 -38.51
CA LYS A 793 -28.72 53.62 -38.11
C LYS A 793 -28.55 53.83 -36.57
N ASP A 794 -27.38 54.40 -36.18
CA ASP A 794 -27.08 55.28 -35.01
C ASP A 794 -27.07 54.73 -33.55
N LYS A 795 -26.47 55.39 -32.52
CA LYS A 795 -25.06 55.91 -32.31
C LYS A 795 -24.81 56.29 -30.79
N PRO A 796 -23.58 56.67 -30.32
CA PRO A 796 -23.15 56.57 -28.90
C PRO A 796 -22.79 57.89 -28.15
N ILE A 797 -22.34 57.75 -26.88
CA ILE A 797 -21.60 58.67 -25.96
C ILE A 797 -20.98 57.77 -24.82
N GLU A 798 -19.79 57.89 -24.17
CA GLU A 798 -18.82 58.95 -23.76
C GLU A 798 -19.02 59.47 -22.30
N LEU A 799 -18.10 59.58 -21.31
CA LEU A 799 -16.69 59.18 -20.98
C LEU A 799 -16.59 59.12 -19.39
N LYS A 800 -15.52 59.32 -18.55
CA LYS A 800 -14.09 59.73 -18.66
C LYS A 800 -13.24 59.49 -17.35
N ILE A 801 -12.14 58.72 -17.43
CA ILE A 801 -10.79 58.90 -16.77
C ILE A 801 -10.58 58.90 -15.22
N SER A 802 -9.44 58.30 -14.77
CA SER A 802 -8.69 58.45 -13.48
C SER A 802 -9.24 57.77 -12.19
N THR A 803 -8.43 57.25 -11.24
CA THR A 803 -6.95 57.10 -11.09
C THR A 803 -6.56 55.92 -10.16
N CYS A 804 -5.29 55.47 -10.18
CA CYS A 804 -4.71 54.53 -9.19
C CYS A 804 -4.16 55.27 -7.95
N PRO A 805 -3.66 54.56 -6.91
CA PRO A 805 -2.19 54.45 -6.75
C PRO A 805 -1.58 53.02 -6.79
N CYS A 806 -0.25 52.99 -6.67
CA CYS A 806 0.68 51.86 -6.57
C CYS A 806 0.46 50.94 -5.33
N ASP A 807 1.03 49.73 -5.22
CA ASP A 807 2.41 49.37 -5.61
C ASP A 807 2.67 47.94 -6.13
N CYS A 808 3.91 47.69 -6.59
CA CYS A 808 4.26 46.66 -7.56
C CYS A 808 5.47 45.81 -7.15
N SER A 809 5.57 44.56 -7.67
CA SER A 809 6.77 44.15 -8.44
C SER A 809 6.64 42.81 -9.16
N CYS A 810 6.64 42.86 -10.50
CA CYS A 810 7.04 41.73 -11.35
C CYS A 810 7.92 42.27 -12.49
N LYS A 811 9.04 41.61 -12.80
CA LYS A 811 10.01 42.08 -13.81
C LYS A 811 9.92 41.27 -15.11
N LYS A 812 10.00 41.98 -16.24
CA LYS A 812 9.74 41.49 -17.60
C LYS A 812 11.01 41.03 -18.33
N PRO A 813 10.89 40.14 -19.33
CA PRO A 813 11.92 39.92 -20.36
C PRO A 813 11.87 40.99 -21.48
N LYS A 814 12.83 40.91 -22.42
CA LYS A 814 12.94 41.65 -23.69
C LYS A 814 13.88 40.88 -24.64
N PRO A 815 13.84 41.10 -25.97
CA PRO A 815 12.68 41.37 -26.83
C PRO A 815 12.66 40.41 -28.06
N VAL A 816 11.79 40.66 -29.03
CA VAL A 816 11.71 39.96 -30.34
C VAL A 816 11.47 41.02 -31.43
N GLU A 817 11.95 40.80 -32.65
CA GLU A 817 11.63 41.62 -33.84
C GLU A 817 10.79 40.80 -34.86
N GLU A 818 9.76 41.46 -35.41
CA GLU A 818 9.29 41.53 -36.82
C GLU A 818 9.56 40.38 -37.83
N SER A 819 8.67 40.05 -38.79
CA SER A 819 7.22 40.33 -38.99
C SER A 819 6.65 39.41 -40.12
N ASP A 820 5.32 39.46 -40.32
CA ASP A 820 4.53 39.12 -41.54
C ASP A 820 4.47 37.67 -42.09
N GLY A 821 3.37 37.32 -42.81
CA GLY A 821 3.43 36.34 -43.92
C GLY A 821 2.45 35.14 -44.05
N TYR A 822 1.14 35.37 -44.17
CA TYR A 822 0.10 34.56 -44.88
C TYR A 822 0.31 33.06 -45.33
N SER A 823 -0.59 32.18 -44.83
CA SER A 823 -1.58 31.35 -45.59
C SER A 823 -1.21 30.19 -46.58
N SER A 824 -1.75 28.96 -46.29
CA SER A 824 -2.10 27.80 -47.18
C SER A 824 -0.99 27.13 -48.04
N ASP A 825 -0.98 25.84 -48.40
CA ASP A 825 -2.06 24.84 -48.63
C ASP A 825 -1.54 23.35 -48.51
N SER A 826 -2.34 22.32 -48.87
CA SER A 826 -1.99 20.86 -48.90
C SER A 826 -2.15 20.22 -50.30
N PRO A 827 -1.66 18.98 -50.59
CA PRO A 827 -2.54 17.77 -50.58
C PRO A 827 -1.88 16.35 -50.40
N VAL A 828 -2.72 15.29 -50.48
CA VAL A 828 -2.53 13.80 -50.33
C VAL A 828 -2.37 13.05 -51.69
N GLU A 829 -2.19 11.71 -51.89
CA GLU A 829 -2.45 10.42 -51.17
C GLU A 829 -1.12 9.58 -51.01
N ASP A 830 -0.94 8.28 -50.66
CA ASP A 830 -1.65 6.96 -50.66
C ASP A 830 -1.43 6.19 -49.29
N PHE A 831 -1.64 4.89 -48.95
CA PHE A 831 -1.62 3.49 -49.52
C PHE A 831 -0.21 2.85 -49.76
N GLU A 832 0.06 1.52 -49.65
CA GLU A 832 -0.77 0.28 -49.56
C GLU A 832 -0.08 -0.89 -48.74
N ASN A 833 -0.76 -2.06 -48.61
CA ASN A 833 -0.33 -3.41 -48.14
C ASN A 833 0.00 -3.65 -46.62
N LEU A 834 -0.55 -4.61 -45.83
CA LEU A 834 -1.60 -5.67 -45.90
C LEU A 834 -1.12 -7.17 -45.85
N TYR A 835 -1.68 -7.93 -44.88
CA TYR A 835 -1.69 -9.40 -44.61
C TYR A 835 -0.43 -10.19 -44.17
N ASP A 836 -0.54 -10.83 -42.98
CA ASP A 836 -0.29 -12.26 -42.61
C ASP A 836 0.14 -12.37 -41.11
N SER A 837 -0.06 -13.47 -40.37
CA SER A 837 -1.04 -14.58 -40.39
C SER A 837 -1.05 -15.28 -38.99
N ASP A 838 -1.87 -16.31 -38.76
CA ASP A 838 -2.24 -16.81 -37.41
C ASP A 838 -1.38 -17.94 -36.79
N ASP A 839 -1.23 -17.85 -35.45
CA ASP A 839 -1.23 -18.92 -34.42
C ASP A 839 -0.03 -19.91 -34.21
N MET A 840 -0.10 -20.55 -33.03
CA MET A 840 0.58 -21.74 -32.48
C MET A 840 1.82 -21.58 -31.57
N THR A 841 1.73 -22.30 -30.44
CA THR A 841 2.68 -22.41 -29.32
C THR A 841 3.16 -23.88 -29.20
N PRO A 842 3.86 -24.29 -28.12
CA PRO A 842 5.19 -23.87 -27.65
C PRO A 842 6.18 -25.08 -27.64
N ASN A 843 7.46 -24.88 -27.29
CA ASN A 843 8.25 -26.00 -26.73
C ASN A 843 9.50 -25.61 -25.89
N LEU A 844 9.99 -26.57 -25.09
CA LEU A 844 11.03 -26.40 -24.08
C LEU A 844 12.43 -26.85 -24.53
N ARG A 845 13.47 -26.24 -23.95
CA ARG A 845 14.80 -26.78 -23.53
C ARG A 845 15.71 -25.61 -23.12
N LEU A 846 16.74 -25.74 -22.29
CA LEU A 846 17.02 -26.58 -21.10
C LEU A 846 18.24 -25.89 -20.41
N ALA A 847 18.44 -26.01 -19.10
CA ALA A 847 19.41 -25.19 -18.38
C ALA A 847 20.87 -25.69 -18.42
N THR A 848 21.82 -24.74 -18.36
CA THR A 848 23.19 -24.91 -17.85
C THR A 848 23.52 -23.74 -16.93
N ALA A 849 24.20 -23.98 -15.81
CA ALA A 849 24.42 -22.98 -14.75
C ALA A 849 25.90 -22.61 -14.54
N THR A 850 26.13 -21.38 -14.09
CA THR A 850 27.43 -20.88 -13.59
C THR A 850 27.19 -19.84 -12.48
N ASP A 851 27.97 -19.91 -11.39
CA ASP A 851 27.84 -19.05 -10.20
C ASP A 851 28.44 -17.62 -10.36
N PRO A 852 28.04 -16.64 -9.51
CA PRO A 852 28.30 -15.21 -9.75
C PRO A 852 29.56 -14.67 -9.05
N LYS A 853 30.31 -13.78 -9.73
CA LYS A 853 31.27 -12.83 -9.11
C LYS A 853 31.34 -11.48 -9.85
N ASN A 854 31.31 -10.40 -9.06
CA ASN A 854 31.78 -9.02 -9.32
C ASN A 854 31.38 -8.29 -10.61
N ALA A 855 30.27 -7.54 -10.50
CA ALA A 855 30.27 -6.07 -10.49
C ALA A 855 30.89 -5.25 -11.67
N LYS A 856 29.98 -4.47 -12.29
CA LYS A 856 30.11 -3.09 -12.77
C LYS A 856 30.71 -2.75 -14.15
N ASP A 857 30.10 -1.70 -14.69
CA ASP A 857 30.59 -0.70 -15.63
C ASP A 857 31.04 -1.15 -17.03
N LYS A 858 30.06 -1.52 -17.86
CA LYS A 858 30.06 -1.24 -19.31
C LYS A 858 28.64 -1.05 -19.83
N ALA A 859 28.39 0.07 -20.51
CA ALA A 859 27.11 0.32 -21.18
C ALA A 859 26.98 -0.56 -22.42
N THR A 860 25.88 -1.32 -22.51
CA THR A 860 25.45 -2.05 -23.70
C THR A 860 24.16 -1.42 -24.22
N ASP A 861 24.25 -0.76 -25.37
CA ASP A 861 23.16 0.00 -26.02
C ASP A 861 22.19 -0.96 -26.74
N THR A 862 21.42 -1.73 -25.95
CA THR A 862 20.55 -2.83 -26.40
C THR A 862 19.15 -2.79 -25.79
N ASP A 863 18.27 -1.99 -26.39
CA ASP A 863 16.79 -2.13 -26.43
C ASP A 863 16.00 -2.37 -25.10
N ASP A 864 16.60 -2.18 -23.91
CA ASP A 864 15.97 -2.30 -22.58
C ASP A 864 15.37 -0.96 -22.04
N GLU A 865 14.63 -0.19 -22.86
CA GLU A 865 13.87 1.03 -22.42
C GLU A 865 12.73 0.72 -21.41
N GLU A 866 12.61 -0.52 -20.97
CA GLU A 866 11.72 -0.96 -19.88
C GLU A 866 12.45 -1.16 -18.55
N ALA A 867 13.78 -1.38 -18.53
CA ALA A 867 14.55 -1.60 -17.31
C ALA A 867 14.93 -0.29 -16.57
N ASP A 868 15.17 0.80 -17.29
CA ASP A 868 15.42 2.15 -16.74
C ASP A 868 14.12 2.93 -16.44
N ALA A 869 12.94 2.32 -16.62
CA ALA A 869 11.67 2.96 -16.32
C ALA A 869 11.42 3.03 -14.80
N PRO A 870 10.88 4.14 -14.27
CA PRO A 870 10.54 4.21 -12.85
C PRO A 870 9.41 3.24 -12.51
N ASP A 871 9.58 2.50 -11.41
CA ASP A 871 8.55 1.63 -10.82
C ASP A 871 7.18 2.34 -10.75
N PRO A 872 6.06 1.63 -11.02
CA PRO A 872 4.73 2.19 -10.92
C PRO A 872 4.38 2.58 -9.48
N TRP A 873 3.67 3.70 -9.32
CA TRP A 873 3.19 4.16 -8.02
C TRP A 873 2.01 3.32 -7.55
N ASN A 874 2.26 2.46 -6.57
CA ASN A 874 1.32 1.43 -6.10
C ASN A 874 1.08 1.48 -4.57
N ALA A 875 1.22 2.68 -3.98
CA ALA A 875 1.07 2.92 -2.56
C ALA A 875 -0.35 2.59 -2.06
N ILE A 876 -0.49 1.61 -1.15
CA ILE A 876 -1.77 1.23 -0.54
C ILE A 876 -1.65 1.24 0.99
N ALA A 877 -2.45 2.11 1.62
CA ALA A 877 -2.58 2.19 3.07
C ALA A 877 -3.79 1.36 3.54
N VAL A 878 -3.69 0.79 4.75
CA VAL A 878 -4.83 0.19 5.47
C VAL A 878 -5.10 1.09 6.66
N ILE A 879 -6.30 1.69 6.68
CA ILE A 879 -6.64 2.82 7.53
C ILE A 879 -7.91 2.51 8.30
N GLY A 880 -7.86 2.70 9.62
CA GLY A 880 -8.99 2.62 10.53
C GLY A 880 -9.38 4.01 11.00
N PHE A 881 -10.65 4.38 10.79
CA PHE A 881 -11.24 5.57 11.40
C PHE A 881 -12.13 5.16 12.57
N ARG A 882 -11.95 5.84 13.71
CA ARG A 882 -12.69 5.62 14.95
C ARG A 882 -13.36 6.91 15.39
N VAL A 883 -14.62 6.79 15.79
CA VAL A 883 -15.42 7.86 16.41
C VAL A 883 -15.73 7.43 17.83
N TYR A 884 -15.35 8.23 18.81
CA TYR A 884 -15.71 8.08 20.22
C TYR A 884 -16.73 9.17 20.57
N SER A 885 -17.82 8.80 21.25
CA SER A 885 -18.94 9.70 21.58
C SER A 885 -19.67 9.23 22.83
N LYS A 886 -20.56 10.08 23.37
CA LYS A 886 -21.59 9.67 24.35
C LYS A 886 -22.98 9.50 23.73
N ASP A 887 -23.16 9.80 22.44
CA ASP A 887 -24.40 9.47 21.74
C ASP A 887 -24.48 7.95 21.49
N GLU A 888 -25.63 7.36 21.83
CA GLU A 888 -25.91 5.93 21.71
C GLU A 888 -26.27 5.54 20.27
N ASP A 889 -26.90 6.44 19.52
CA ASP A 889 -27.46 6.20 18.18
C ASP A 889 -26.53 6.68 17.04
N LEU A 890 -25.25 6.92 17.34
CA LEU A 890 -24.26 7.40 16.38
C LEU A 890 -23.98 6.37 15.27
N GLU A 891 -24.15 6.77 14.01
CA GLU A 891 -23.80 5.95 12.85
C GLU A 891 -22.49 6.41 12.20
N LEU A 892 -21.66 5.43 11.77
CA LEU A 892 -20.47 5.66 10.95
C LEU A 892 -20.56 4.80 9.67
N ARG A 893 -20.73 5.46 8.53
CA ARG A 893 -20.90 4.87 7.20
C ARG A 893 -19.63 5.03 6.35
N VAL A 894 -19.41 4.11 5.39
CA VAL A 894 -18.25 4.11 4.48
C VAL A 894 -18.69 4.38 3.05
N ILE A 895 -18.05 5.32 2.37
CA ILE A 895 -18.38 5.74 1.00
C ILE A 895 -17.53 4.95 -0.01
N MET A 896 -18.18 4.43 -1.06
CA MET A 896 -17.52 3.71 -2.16
C MET A 896 -17.24 4.63 -3.35
N GLU A 897 -16.10 4.42 -4.03
CA GLU A 897 -15.69 5.22 -5.19
C GLU A 897 -16.70 5.10 -6.35
N GLY A 898 -17.39 6.20 -6.65
CA GLY A 898 -18.38 6.30 -7.73
C GLY A 898 -19.81 6.66 -7.29
N GLY A 899 -20.05 6.94 -6.00
CA GLY A 899 -21.36 7.39 -5.50
C GLY A 899 -22.48 6.34 -5.63
N LEU A 900 -22.10 5.08 -5.84
CA LEU A 900 -23.02 3.98 -6.12
C LEU A 900 -23.08 3.03 -4.92
N LEU A 901 -24.25 3.06 -4.28
CA LEU A 901 -24.66 2.28 -3.11
C LEU A 901 -24.03 2.77 -1.79
N GLU A 902 -24.89 3.36 -0.97
CA GLU A 902 -24.77 3.33 0.49
C GLU A 902 -24.75 1.87 1.00
N GLN A 903 -24.50 1.69 2.29
CA GLN A 903 -24.47 0.35 2.88
C GLN A 903 -25.88 -0.28 3.00
N ASP A 904 -26.92 0.54 3.01
CA ASP A 904 -28.33 0.16 2.95
C ASP A 904 -28.96 0.56 1.60
N GLY A 905 -30.08 -0.06 1.24
CA GLY A 905 -30.56 -0.11 -0.15
C GLY A 905 -31.21 1.18 -0.70
N MET A 906 -31.05 1.38 -2.02
CA MET A 906 -31.79 2.36 -2.84
C MET A 906 -31.68 3.85 -2.43
N GLY A 907 -30.57 4.48 -2.81
CA GLY A 907 -30.57 5.93 -3.04
C GLY A 907 -31.54 6.30 -4.18
N SER A 908 -32.19 7.46 -4.08
CA SER A 908 -33.35 7.89 -4.91
C SER A 908 -33.12 7.95 -6.43
N LEU A 909 -31.86 7.97 -6.88
CA LEU A 909 -31.52 7.87 -8.32
C LEU A 909 -31.71 6.46 -8.89
N GLY A 910 -31.89 5.43 -8.06
CA GLY A 910 -32.00 4.02 -8.48
C GLY A 910 -33.35 3.63 -9.07
N GLU A 911 -34.45 4.23 -8.63
CA GLU A 911 -35.81 3.87 -9.09
C GLU A 911 -36.05 4.28 -10.55
N ALA A 912 -35.64 5.50 -10.92
CA ALA A 912 -35.82 6.04 -12.27
C ALA A 912 -35.08 5.26 -13.39
N ASP A 913 -33.96 4.62 -13.05
CA ASP A 913 -33.21 3.75 -13.98
C ASP A 913 -33.82 2.33 -14.04
N LEU A 914 -34.46 1.86 -12.97
CA LEU A 914 -35.20 0.59 -12.95
C LEU A 914 -36.48 0.65 -13.78
N ASP A 915 -37.27 1.71 -13.65
CA ASP A 915 -38.47 1.92 -14.49
C ASP A 915 -38.10 2.02 -15.98
N ASN A 916 -36.99 2.69 -16.31
CA ASN A 916 -36.46 2.70 -17.67
C ASN A 916 -36.03 1.29 -18.12
N ALA A 917 -35.38 0.50 -17.28
CA ALA A 917 -34.99 -0.87 -17.62
C ALA A 917 -36.23 -1.78 -17.85
N VAL A 918 -37.26 -1.66 -17.02
CA VAL A 918 -38.53 -2.41 -17.14
C VAL A 918 -39.30 -1.98 -18.40
N ALA A 919 -39.41 -0.68 -18.67
CA ALA A 919 -40.07 -0.16 -19.87
C ALA A 919 -39.39 -0.62 -21.16
N ASN A 920 -38.05 -0.62 -21.21
CA ASN A 920 -37.30 -1.14 -22.36
C ASN A 920 -37.43 -2.68 -22.50
N ALA A 921 -37.45 -3.44 -21.41
CA ALA A 921 -37.65 -4.90 -21.44
C ALA A 921 -39.07 -5.30 -21.85
N ALA A 922 -40.09 -4.51 -21.50
CA ALA A 922 -41.49 -4.76 -21.88
C ALA A 922 -41.71 -4.68 -23.40
N GLY A 923 -40.91 -3.88 -24.12
CA GLY A 923 -40.97 -3.76 -25.58
C GLY A 923 -40.60 -5.04 -26.34
N GLU A 924 -39.73 -5.88 -25.79
CA GLU A 924 -39.34 -7.14 -26.44
C GLU A 924 -40.31 -8.29 -26.12
N ARG A 925 -40.89 -8.34 -24.91
CA ARG A 925 -41.83 -9.42 -24.53
C ARG A 925 -43.10 -9.45 -25.38
N LYS A 926 -43.76 -8.31 -25.61
CA LYS A 926 -44.94 -8.22 -26.49
C LYS A 926 -44.64 -8.72 -27.91
N ARG A 927 -43.40 -8.52 -28.40
CA ARG A 927 -42.98 -8.93 -29.73
C ARG A 927 -42.68 -10.44 -29.83
N ALA A 928 -42.34 -11.08 -28.71
CA ALA A 928 -42.26 -12.54 -28.60
C ALA A 928 -43.66 -13.17 -28.54
N GLU A 929 -44.55 -12.62 -27.69
CA GLU A 929 -45.94 -13.08 -27.55
C GLU A 929 -46.70 -13.00 -28.89
N GLU A 930 -46.58 -11.90 -29.64
CA GLU A 930 -47.16 -11.79 -30.98
C GLU A 930 -46.58 -12.79 -32.02
N ALA A 931 -45.32 -13.20 -31.86
CA ALA A 931 -44.68 -14.16 -32.75
C ALA A 931 -45.07 -15.60 -32.42
N GLU A 932 -45.33 -15.90 -31.14
CA GLU A 932 -45.82 -17.19 -30.68
C GLU A 932 -47.30 -17.39 -31.05
N LYS A 933 -48.15 -16.37 -30.84
CA LYS A 933 -49.56 -16.39 -31.27
C LYS A 933 -49.72 -16.69 -32.76
N LYS A 934 -48.87 -16.09 -33.61
CA LYS A 934 -48.85 -16.35 -35.07
C LYS A 934 -48.39 -17.77 -35.42
N LYS A 935 -47.55 -18.42 -34.60
CA LYS A 935 -47.23 -19.85 -34.75
C LYS A 935 -48.39 -20.76 -34.35
N GLU A 936 -49.17 -20.39 -33.32
CA GLU A 936 -50.36 -21.14 -32.92
C GLU A 936 -51.50 -21.01 -33.96
N GLU A 937 -51.77 -19.80 -34.46
CA GLU A 937 -52.73 -19.60 -35.56
C GLU A 937 -52.36 -20.38 -36.83
N GLN A 938 -51.06 -20.56 -37.10
CA GLN A 938 -50.58 -21.35 -38.23
C GLN A 938 -50.76 -22.86 -37.98
N LYS A 939 -50.47 -23.36 -36.77
CA LYS A 939 -50.74 -24.75 -36.36
C LYS A 939 -52.24 -25.09 -36.26
N ALA A 940 -53.09 -24.12 -35.95
CA ALA A 940 -54.54 -24.30 -35.93
C ALA A 940 -55.08 -24.63 -37.33
N LYS A 941 -54.63 -23.91 -38.36
CA LYS A 941 -55.04 -24.12 -39.76
C LYS A 941 -54.55 -25.45 -40.35
N GLU A 942 -53.47 -26.01 -39.82
CA GLU A 942 -53.01 -27.36 -40.18
C GLU A 942 -53.86 -28.48 -39.53
N ARG A 943 -54.77 -28.16 -38.60
CA ARG A 943 -55.62 -29.14 -37.89
C ARG A 943 -57.08 -29.20 -38.35
N GLU A 944 -57.54 -28.31 -39.23
CA GLU A 944 -58.94 -28.32 -39.71
C GLU A 944 -59.26 -29.45 -40.73
N ASN A 945 -58.25 -30.11 -41.30
CA ASN A 945 -58.43 -31.23 -42.24
C ASN A 945 -58.30 -32.61 -41.57
N GLY A 946 -59.28 -32.99 -40.74
CA GLY A 946 -59.36 -34.35 -40.16
C GLY A 946 -60.69 -34.65 -39.47
N THR A 947 -61.55 -35.46 -40.11
CA THR A 947 -62.89 -35.84 -39.59
C THR A 947 -62.87 -37.07 -38.66
N PRO A 948 -63.88 -37.27 -37.78
CA PRO A 948 -63.64 -37.89 -36.47
C PRO A 948 -64.44 -39.17 -36.14
N LYS A 949 -64.13 -39.76 -34.96
CA LYS A 949 -65.02 -40.60 -34.12
C LYS A 949 -64.75 -40.18 -32.64
N ILE A 950 -65.69 -39.59 -31.87
CA ILE A 950 -66.93 -40.15 -31.27
C ILE A 950 -66.56 -41.35 -30.36
N VAL A 951 -66.67 -41.28 -29.02
CA VAL A 951 -67.84 -41.44 -28.10
C VAL A 951 -67.40 -40.85 -26.71
N VAL A 952 -68.06 -39.86 -26.08
CA VAL A 952 -69.17 -39.95 -25.07
C VAL A 952 -68.72 -40.58 -23.72
N ASP A 953 -69.00 -40.12 -22.49
CA ASP A 953 -69.72 -38.98 -21.84
C ASP A 953 -69.34 -38.98 -20.32
N ASP A 954 -69.73 -38.09 -19.38
CA ASP A 954 -70.14 -36.66 -19.32
C ASP A 954 -70.25 -36.23 -17.82
N THR A 955 -70.33 -34.93 -17.49
CA THR A 955 -70.57 -34.29 -16.16
C THR A 955 -69.51 -34.50 -15.05
N GLY A 956 -69.22 -33.56 -14.12
CA GLY A 956 -69.82 -32.25 -13.80
C GLY A 956 -70.62 -32.28 -12.47
N ALA A 957 -70.63 -31.28 -11.59
CA ALA A 957 -69.86 -30.03 -11.44
C ALA A 957 -70.05 -29.49 -9.98
N GLU A 958 -69.66 -28.24 -9.68
CA GLU A 958 -70.08 -27.43 -8.50
C GLU A 958 -69.61 -27.88 -7.08
N GLU A 959 -69.53 -27.04 -6.03
CA GLU A 959 -69.13 -25.62 -5.93
C GLU A 959 -68.78 -25.23 -4.46
N LYS A 960 -68.08 -24.11 -4.27
CA LYS A 960 -68.12 -23.16 -3.11
C LYS A 960 -67.70 -23.56 -1.67
N LYS A 961 -66.74 -22.74 -1.18
CA LYS A 961 -66.73 -21.95 0.08
C LYS A 961 -66.03 -22.45 1.37
N ASP A 962 -64.98 -21.66 1.70
CA ASP A 962 -64.68 -20.98 2.96
C ASP A 962 -64.17 -21.74 4.21
N GLN A 963 -63.31 -21.03 4.97
CA GLN A 963 -62.74 -21.33 6.30
C GLN A 963 -61.72 -22.49 6.39
N GLU A 964 -60.68 -22.44 7.24
CA GLU A 964 -59.80 -21.35 7.70
C GLU A 964 -58.57 -22.02 8.39
N GLU A 965 -57.42 -21.34 8.39
CA GLU A 965 -56.18 -21.58 9.17
C GLU A 965 -55.63 -23.01 9.43
N ASP A 966 -54.46 -23.28 8.81
CA ASP A 966 -53.22 -23.75 9.45
C ASP A 966 -53.25 -24.79 10.60
N GLN A 967 -52.76 -26.00 10.30
CA GLN A 967 -51.33 -26.29 10.50
C GLN A 967 -50.87 -27.56 9.74
N SER A 968 -49.59 -27.60 9.35
CA SER A 968 -49.06 -28.59 8.40
C SER A 968 -48.46 -29.84 9.09
N SER A 969 -49.08 -31.00 8.85
CA SER A 969 -48.49 -32.31 9.17
C SER A 969 -47.70 -32.88 7.99
N VAL A 970 -46.52 -33.43 8.32
CA VAL A 970 -45.55 -34.09 7.44
C VAL A 970 -46.15 -35.24 6.62
N ASP A 971 -45.85 -35.29 5.32
CA ASP A 971 -45.27 -36.45 4.60
C ASP A 971 -45.01 -36.11 3.11
N GLY A 972 -43.94 -36.55 2.46
CA GLY A 972 -42.74 -37.24 2.94
C GLY A 972 -42.00 -37.97 1.82
N ASP A 973 -40.66 -38.07 1.87
CA ASP A 973 -39.98 -39.30 1.46
C ASP A 973 -38.50 -39.41 1.93
N ARG A 974 -38.19 -40.60 2.48
CA ARG A 974 -36.92 -41.41 2.51
C ARG A 974 -35.59 -40.68 2.17
N VAL A 975 -34.49 -40.83 2.94
CA VAL A 975 -33.76 -42.10 3.22
C VAL A 975 -32.80 -41.97 4.44
N ALA A 976 -32.71 -43.03 5.25
CA ALA A 976 -31.63 -43.48 6.16
C ALA A 976 -30.75 -42.45 6.95
N HIS A 977 -30.84 -42.41 8.30
CA HIS A 977 -30.04 -43.21 9.28
C HIS A 977 -28.64 -42.58 9.59
N TYR A 978 -28.35 -42.07 10.80
CA TYR A 978 -28.23 -42.81 12.07
C TYR A 978 -28.33 -41.91 13.32
N ARG A 979 -28.94 -42.42 14.41
CA ARG A 979 -28.78 -42.12 15.86
C ARG A 979 -29.95 -42.83 16.62
N THR A 980 -29.92 -43.24 17.89
CA THR A 980 -29.02 -42.99 19.05
C THR A 980 -29.18 -44.13 20.11
N ILE A 981 -28.52 -44.02 21.28
CA ILE A 981 -29.01 -44.47 22.63
C ILE A 981 -28.96 -46.00 22.93
N ILE A 982 -28.51 -46.49 24.10
CA ILE A 982 -27.76 -45.86 25.22
C ILE A 982 -27.09 -46.90 26.17
N GLU A 983 -26.09 -46.45 26.93
CA GLU A 983 -25.56 -46.96 28.22
C GLU A 983 -24.82 -48.31 28.44
N ARG A 984 -23.88 -48.20 29.39
CA ARG A 984 -23.39 -49.17 30.42
C ARG A 984 -22.34 -50.25 30.12
N LYS A 985 -21.24 -50.06 30.86
CA LYS A 985 -20.47 -51.04 31.66
C LYS A 985 -19.42 -51.93 30.95
N THR A 986 -18.17 -51.66 31.35
CA THR A 986 -17.11 -52.60 31.78
C THR A 986 -16.80 -53.85 30.96
N SER A 987 -15.51 -53.97 30.61
CA SER A 987 -14.73 -55.23 30.49
C SER A 987 -15.20 -56.22 29.38
N GLU A 988 -14.38 -57.11 28.81
CA GLU A 988 -13.00 -57.54 29.07
C GLU A 988 -12.47 -58.26 27.80
N TYR A 989 -11.20 -58.70 27.81
CA TYR A 989 -10.64 -59.74 26.90
C TYR A 989 -10.58 -59.45 25.38
N ASP A 990 -9.76 -60.15 24.56
CA ASP A 990 -8.81 -61.27 24.81
C ASP A 990 -7.43 -60.96 24.16
N ARG A 991 -6.28 -61.24 24.79
CA ARG A 991 -5.43 -62.48 24.76
C ARG A 991 -4.88 -62.87 23.36
N VAL A 992 -3.77 -63.63 23.19
CA VAL A 992 -3.03 -64.54 24.09
C VAL A 992 -1.49 -64.51 23.83
N SER A 993 -0.72 -64.99 24.83
CA SER A 993 0.61 -65.65 24.76
C SER A 993 1.85 -64.80 25.11
N GLY A 994 2.80 -65.28 25.95
CA GLY A 994 2.88 -66.50 26.77
C GLY A 994 3.59 -66.23 28.12
N HIS A 995 3.14 -66.78 29.26
CA HIS A 995 3.43 -68.14 29.81
C HIS A 995 4.90 -68.36 30.27
N GLY A 996 5.16 -68.52 31.60
CA GLY A 996 6.56 -68.56 32.08
C GLY A 996 6.99 -69.07 33.48
N LYS A 997 6.13 -69.50 34.42
CA LYS A 997 6.50 -70.10 35.77
C LYS A 997 7.25 -69.15 36.75
N LYS A 998 7.57 -69.50 38.01
CA LYS A 998 6.82 -70.04 39.19
C LYS A 998 7.79 -70.08 40.42
N ALA A 999 7.27 -70.21 41.65
CA ALA A 999 7.97 -70.41 42.96
C ALA A 999 8.46 -69.11 43.66
N ASN A 1000 8.10 -68.84 44.95
CA ASN A 1000 8.68 -69.28 46.26
C ASN A 1000 9.79 -68.29 46.75
N ASP A 1001 10.01 -67.97 48.05
CA ASP A 1001 9.42 -68.43 49.34
C ASP A 1001 9.47 -67.34 50.45
N ASP A 1002 9.01 -67.70 51.66
CA ASP A 1002 8.77 -66.92 52.89
C ASP A 1002 9.96 -66.22 53.62
N GLY A 1003 9.60 -65.32 54.56
CA GLY A 1003 10.41 -64.91 55.73
C GLY A 1003 11.14 -63.55 55.64
N GLY A 1004 11.37 -62.80 56.74
CA GLY A 1004 10.88 -62.94 58.12
C GLY A 1004 11.65 -62.06 59.13
N HIS A 1005 10.93 -61.25 59.91
CA HIS A 1005 11.26 -60.57 61.21
C HIS A 1005 12.72 -60.22 61.58
N ASN A 1006 12.97 -58.92 61.82
CA ASN A 1006 13.45 -58.30 63.09
C ASN A 1006 13.57 -56.76 62.85
N ALA A 1007 13.13 -55.80 63.67
CA ALA A 1007 12.82 -55.72 65.10
C ALA A 1007 14.05 -55.52 66.04
N GLU A 1008 14.52 -54.28 66.17
CA GLU A 1008 15.28 -53.83 67.35
C GLU A 1008 15.25 -52.29 67.52
N ALA A 1009 14.86 -51.85 68.73
CA ALA A 1009 14.98 -50.49 69.29
C ALA A 1009 14.81 -50.62 70.82
N PRO A 1010 15.54 -49.85 71.67
CA PRO A 1010 14.85 -48.82 72.49
C PRO A 1010 15.76 -47.62 72.92
N GLY A 1011 15.21 -46.72 73.76
CA GLY A 1011 15.91 -45.58 74.40
C GLY A 1011 15.43 -44.22 73.85
N ASP A 1012 14.44 -43.51 74.40
CA ASP A 1012 14.25 -42.96 75.77
C ASP A 1012 15.25 -41.83 76.09
N GLU A 1013 14.89 -40.63 76.58
CA GLU A 1013 13.62 -40.00 77.03
C GLU A 1013 13.75 -38.44 76.82
N LYS A 1014 12.86 -37.46 77.13
CA LYS A 1014 11.64 -37.34 77.98
C LYS A 1014 10.82 -36.05 77.63
N ASP A 1015 9.63 -35.90 78.25
CA ASP A 1015 8.94 -34.69 78.81
C ASP A 1015 9.06 -33.27 78.18
N SER A 1016 8.02 -32.40 78.18
CA SER A 1016 6.60 -32.54 78.57
C SER A 1016 5.74 -31.31 78.16
N ASN A 1017 4.42 -31.39 78.42
CA ASN A 1017 3.39 -30.32 78.47
C ASN A 1017 2.83 -29.72 77.16
N ALA A 1018 1.51 -29.90 76.99
CA ALA A 1018 0.62 -29.17 76.11
C ALA A 1018 -0.57 -28.62 76.93
N ILE A 1019 -1.24 -27.55 76.47
CA ILE A 1019 -2.47 -27.02 77.10
C ILE A 1019 -3.49 -26.59 76.03
N ALA A 1020 -4.68 -27.20 76.10
CA ALA A 1020 -6.02 -26.75 75.67
C ALA A 1020 -6.29 -26.25 74.23
N GLU A 1021 -7.15 -27.02 73.52
CA GLU A 1021 -8.24 -26.49 72.67
C GLU A 1021 -9.39 -25.99 73.61
N GLU A 1022 -10.43 -25.23 73.27
CA GLU A 1022 -11.43 -25.21 72.18
C GLU A 1022 -12.36 -23.96 72.43
N PRO A 1023 -13.53 -23.72 71.78
CA PRO A 1023 -13.88 -23.59 70.35
C PRO A 1023 -14.68 -22.26 70.07
N LEU A 1024 -15.56 -22.24 69.04
CA LEU A 1024 -16.57 -21.22 68.68
C LEU A 1024 -16.03 -19.92 68.00
N GLU A 1025 -16.75 -19.21 67.11
CA GLU A 1025 -18.10 -19.40 66.53
C GLU A 1025 -18.21 -18.77 65.12
N LYS A 1026 -19.35 -18.99 64.42
CA LYS A 1026 -19.78 -18.20 63.25
C LYS A 1026 -21.04 -17.40 63.59
N PRO A 1027 -21.23 -16.21 63.02
CA PRO A 1027 -22.47 -16.01 62.24
C PRO A 1027 -22.28 -15.21 60.92
N ASN A 1028 -23.40 -14.88 60.29
CA ASN A 1028 -23.55 -14.36 58.91
C ASN A 1028 -23.64 -12.80 58.83
N PRO A 1029 -23.68 -12.19 57.62
CA PRO A 1029 -23.66 -10.73 57.44
C PRO A 1029 -25.06 -10.08 57.44
N PHE A 1030 -25.10 -8.74 57.48
CA PHE A 1030 -26.25 -7.91 57.07
C PHE A 1030 -25.81 -6.49 56.63
N ASP A 1031 -26.71 -5.77 55.93
CA ASP A 1031 -26.47 -4.55 55.16
C ASP A 1031 -26.56 -3.19 55.91
N SER A 1032 -26.25 -2.10 55.17
CA SER A 1032 -26.51 -0.67 55.45
C SER A 1032 -25.61 -0.03 56.53
N VAL A 1033 -25.31 1.28 56.50
CA VAL A 1033 -26.14 2.47 56.25
C VAL A 1033 -25.39 3.59 55.50
N VAL A 1034 -26.14 4.44 54.78
CA VAL A 1034 -25.67 5.69 54.14
C VAL A 1034 -25.54 6.81 55.16
N VAL A 1035 -24.46 7.62 55.09
CA VAL A 1035 -24.34 8.89 55.82
C VAL A 1035 -23.78 9.97 54.88
N GLU A 1036 -24.50 11.09 54.75
CA GLU A 1036 -24.04 12.31 54.08
C GLU A 1036 -23.50 13.34 55.09
N HIS A 1037 -22.79 14.34 54.56
CA HIS A 1037 -22.28 15.55 55.23
C HIS A 1037 -21.11 15.33 56.22
N GLN A 1038 -20.21 16.30 56.41
CA GLN A 1038 -20.15 17.69 55.88
C GLN A 1038 -19.02 17.90 54.88
#